data_AF-A0A4R4X0C2-F1
#
_entry.id   AF-A0A4R4X0C2-F1
#
_cell.length_a   1.000
_cell.length_b   1.000
_cell.length_c   1.000
_cell.angle_alpha   90.00
_cell.angle_beta   90.00
_cell.angle_gamma   90.00
#
_symmetry.space_group_name_H-M   'P 1'
#
loop_
_entity.id
_entity.type
_entity.pdbx_description
1 polymer ?
#
loop_
_entity_poly.entity_id
_entity_poly.type
_entity_poly.pdbx_seq_one_letter_code
_entity_poly.pdbx_strand_id
1 'polypeptide(L)'
;MPTPRRRTGAIALTLTATLTALTALTASTPALGANPPYERVLNGTFDAGKSPWWSSGNTPSTATDGRLCAQVPAGTVNPWDSMIGQDDLPLEQGQPYMLRFEASASRAVRIRTVVQQASSPYPTVLNRTVDVATSAKTFEFTGTSPVTNSHGQVSFQAGGATEPYTLCLDNISVVGGVVPPGGFPDYGSPVRVNQLGYLTSGPKRATYVTTQSTALDWRLLDSGDKIVAGGKTQPYGPDAASGDHVQLIDFGDVRTRGTFRLAVGDDLSEPFEIGDRIYSGLRRDALEYFYNNRSGIEIEAEYVGPQYARAAGHLGVAPNKGDTSVPCLPGTCDHSLDVRGGWYDAGDHGKYVVNGALAAWQLLDLHERSAAHGDRGVALRIPESGNSVPDVLDEARWEVDFVLRMQVPPGRPFAGMVHHKIHDHKWTGLPLAPAADPQQRYLHPPSTAATLNLAAVGARCARVYASWDRRLSKRCLTAAEKAWDAARRHPALYAPDGGEGGGAYDDTKVTDEFSWAAAELFATTGKGFYKKFVTTTLKAADGFSWQETGGLADLALARAPHRLNPHDERELVRRISSVADAYLTHLGTQGYANPYKPADGEYVWGSNSGAANNAMILAIAADLTGRTSYRSAALESLDYLLGRNAVGLSFVTGYGERFSHNQHHRFWAHSLNPALPSPYPGSLAGGPNSGLQDPVAQRNLQGCAPAKCYVDEIGSYSTNEVAVNWNSALAWLTAYADQQS
;
A
#
# COMPACT_ATOMS: atom_id res chain seq x y z
N MET A 1 -25.63 29.58 -81.05
CA MET A 1 -25.38 28.14 -81.33
C MET A 1 -26.00 27.31 -80.22
N PRO A 2 -26.65 26.19 -80.55
CA PRO A 2 -27.98 25.92 -80.00
C PRO A 2 -28.15 24.51 -79.40
N THR A 3 -29.02 24.42 -78.39
CA THR A 3 -30.06 23.36 -78.23
C THR A 3 -29.60 21.89 -77.93
N PRO A 4 -30.50 20.92 -77.68
CA PRO A 4 -31.39 20.82 -76.50
C PRO A 4 -31.63 19.35 -76.01
N ARG A 5 -32.44 19.21 -74.93
CA ARG A 5 -33.58 18.26 -74.74
C ARG A 5 -33.43 16.71 -74.75
N ARG A 6 -34.14 16.15 -73.76
CA ARG A 6 -35.08 15.00 -73.75
C ARG A 6 -34.48 13.59 -73.85
N ARG A 7 -34.65 12.74 -72.82
CA ARG A 7 -35.82 11.90 -72.44
C ARG A 7 -36.13 10.78 -73.45
N THR A 8 -35.90 9.54 -73.00
CA THR A 8 -36.67 8.27 -73.17
C THR A 8 -35.85 7.20 -72.42
N GLY A 9 -36.34 6.14 -71.77
CA GLY A 9 -37.65 5.50 -71.66
C GLY A 9 -37.43 3.98 -71.53
N ALA A 10 -38.08 3.35 -70.54
CA ALA A 10 -38.32 1.90 -70.35
C ALA A 10 -37.08 1.00 -70.11
N ILE A 11 -37.09 -0.07 -69.29
CA ILE A 11 -38.02 -1.20 -69.09
C ILE A 11 -37.78 -1.71 -67.64
N ALA A 12 -38.71 -1.61 -66.69
CA ALA A 12 -39.71 -2.62 -66.29
C ALA A 12 -39.17 -4.04 -66.01
N LEU A 13 -39.05 -4.44 -64.74
CA LEU A 13 -39.66 -5.70 -64.30
C LEU A 13 -40.04 -5.66 -62.82
N THR A 14 -41.35 -5.68 -62.64
CA THR A 14 -42.15 -5.95 -61.46
C THR A 14 -41.86 -7.34 -60.88
N LEU A 15 -41.85 -7.47 -59.55
CA LEU A 15 -42.77 -8.42 -58.92
C LEU A 15 -43.19 -7.92 -57.53
N THR A 16 -44.47 -7.60 -57.45
CA THR A 16 -45.29 -7.30 -56.29
C THR A 16 -45.56 -8.55 -55.45
N ALA A 17 -45.47 -8.42 -54.13
CA ALA A 17 -46.28 -9.19 -53.20
C ALA A 17 -46.76 -8.27 -52.06
N THR A 18 -47.95 -7.74 -52.24
CA THR A 18 -48.87 -7.29 -51.17
C THR A 18 -49.38 -8.54 -50.46
N LEU A 19 -49.52 -8.62 -49.13
CA LEU A 19 -50.59 -8.10 -48.27
C LEU A 19 -50.36 -8.91 -46.95
N THR A 20 -50.40 -8.41 -45.73
CA THR A 20 -51.62 -8.05 -44.98
C THR A 20 -51.21 -7.42 -43.65
N ALA A 21 -51.86 -6.31 -43.30
CA ALA A 21 -51.79 -5.72 -41.97
C ALA A 21 -52.70 -6.50 -41.01
N LEU A 22 -52.15 -7.00 -39.91
CA LEU A 22 -52.90 -7.38 -38.71
C LEU A 22 -52.48 -6.42 -37.58
N THR A 23 -53.37 -5.49 -37.23
CA THR A 23 -53.22 -4.64 -36.05
C THR A 23 -53.54 -5.45 -34.80
N ALA A 24 -52.52 -5.80 -34.02
CA ALA A 24 -52.66 -6.23 -32.64
C ALA A 24 -52.10 -5.14 -31.72
N LEU A 25 -52.99 -4.49 -30.95
CA LEU A 25 -52.59 -3.67 -29.82
C LEU A 25 -51.94 -4.60 -28.78
N THR A 26 -50.62 -4.49 -28.62
CA THR A 26 -49.91 -5.02 -27.47
C THR A 26 -49.38 -3.83 -26.67
N ALA A 27 -49.72 -3.80 -25.39
CA ALA A 27 -49.26 -2.79 -24.46
C ALA A 27 -47.72 -2.84 -24.38
N SER A 28 -47.07 -1.78 -24.85
CA SER A 28 -45.66 -1.55 -24.63
C SER A 28 -45.45 -1.22 -23.15
N THR A 29 -45.05 -2.22 -22.37
CA THR A 29 -44.31 -1.95 -21.13
C THR A 29 -42.94 -1.41 -21.56
N PRO A 30 -42.47 -0.28 -21.02
CA PRO A 30 -41.11 0.15 -21.30
C PRO A 30 -40.19 -0.87 -20.63
N ALA A 31 -39.48 -1.65 -21.44
CA ALA A 31 -38.30 -2.36 -20.99
C ALA A 31 -37.28 -1.29 -20.59
N LEU A 32 -37.18 -1.02 -19.29
CA LEU A 32 -35.99 -0.41 -18.72
C LEU A 32 -34.84 -1.32 -19.10
N GLY A 33 -33.97 -0.86 -20.00
CA GLY A 33 -32.74 -1.56 -20.34
C GLY A 33 -31.90 -1.72 -19.09
N ALA A 34 -31.89 -2.94 -18.53
CA ALA A 34 -30.93 -3.30 -17.51
C ALA A 34 -29.55 -3.24 -18.17
N ASN A 35 -28.64 -2.45 -17.60
CA ASN A 35 -27.22 -2.54 -17.93
C ASN A 35 -26.78 -4.02 -17.89
N PRO A 36 -25.82 -4.45 -18.72
CA PRO A 36 -25.32 -5.82 -18.65
C PRO A 36 -24.85 -6.11 -17.21
N PRO A 37 -25.23 -7.28 -16.64
CA PRO A 37 -24.94 -7.56 -15.25
C PRO A 37 -23.42 -7.71 -15.06
N TYR A 38 -22.90 -7.13 -13.99
CA TYR A 38 -21.46 -7.04 -13.75
C TYR A 38 -20.89 -8.38 -13.27
N GLU A 39 -19.86 -8.87 -13.95
CA GLU A 39 -19.10 -10.05 -13.52
C GLU A 39 -18.34 -9.75 -12.22
N ARG A 40 -18.46 -10.65 -11.24
CA ARG A 40 -17.85 -10.52 -9.91
C ARG A 40 -16.73 -11.54 -9.69
N VAL A 41 -16.72 -12.63 -10.44
CA VAL A 41 -15.69 -13.67 -10.35
C VAL A 41 -14.49 -13.31 -11.22
N LEU A 42 -13.29 -13.49 -10.66
CA LEU A 42 -12.04 -13.40 -11.39
C LEU A 42 -11.62 -14.78 -11.90
N ASN A 43 -11.10 -14.84 -13.14
CA ASN A 43 -10.53 -16.05 -13.73
C ASN A 43 -11.44 -17.29 -13.57
N GLY A 44 -12.72 -17.15 -13.92
CA GLY A 44 -13.71 -18.25 -13.85
C GLY A 44 -13.54 -19.33 -14.93
N THR A 45 -12.77 -19.04 -15.99
CA THR A 45 -12.43 -19.96 -17.09
C THR A 45 -11.11 -20.70 -16.85
N PHE A 46 -10.33 -20.30 -15.83
CA PHE A 46 -9.05 -20.91 -15.50
C PHE A 46 -7.97 -20.88 -16.61
N ASP A 47 -8.17 -20.06 -17.66
CA ASP A 47 -7.21 -19.89 -18.76
C ASP A 47 -5.88 -19.29 -18.28
N ALA A 48 -5.92 -18.49 -17.22
CA ALA A 48 -4.76 -17.88 -16.59
C ALA A 48 -4.21 -18.72 -15.41
N GLY A 49 -4.57 -20.00 -15.33
CA GLY A 49 -4.22 -20.89 -14.22
C GLY A 49 -5.24 -20.86 -13.09
N LYS A 50 -4.83 -21.23 -11.87
CA LYS A 50 -5.74 -21.39 -10.73
C LYS A 50 -6.03 -20.10 -9.96
N SER A 51 -5.08 -19.18 -9.86
CA SER A 51 -5.23 -17.97 -9.04
C SER A 51 -6.40 -17.11 -9.53
N PRO A 52 -7.25 -16.51 -8.67
CA PRO A 52 -7.16 -16.40 -7.21
C PRO A 52 -8.01 -17.43 -6.45
N TRP A 53 -8.31 -18.59 -7.05
CA TRP A 53 -9.16 -19.60 -6.42
C TRP A 53 -8.41 -20.38 -5.32
N TRP A 54 -9.04 -20.47 -4.15
CA TRP A 54 -8.52 -21.26 -3.04
C TRP A 54 -9.12 -22.67 -3.02
N SER A 55 -8.48 -23.57 -2.28
CA SER A 55 -9.05 -24.88 -1.97
C SER A 55 -8.67 -25.30 -0.57
N SER A 56 -9.54 -26.05 0.12
CA SER A 56 -9.24 -26.61 1.43
C SER A 56 -7.95 -27.43 1.38
N GLY A 57 -7.15 -27.44 2.46
CA GLY A 57 -5.84 -28.10 2.47
C GLY A 57 -5.87 -29.60 2.17
N ASN A 58 -7.01 -30.27 2.42
CA ASN A 58 -7.25 -31.68 2.08
C ASN A 58 -7.77 -31.90 0.64
N THR A 59 -7.96 -30.82 -0.13
CA THR A 59 -8.58 -30.81 -1.46
C THR A 59 -7.63 -30.15 -2.46
N PRO A 60 -6.48 -30.78 -2.76
CA PRO A 60 -5.52 -30.19 -3.69
C PRO A 60 -6.15 -30.07 -5.07
N SER A 61 -5.91 -28.94 -5.73
CA SER A 61 -6.50 -28.62 -7.03
C SER A 61 -5.54 -27.86 -7.92
N THR A 62 -5.68 -28.08 -9.22
CA THR A 62 -4.86 -27.46 -10.27
C THR A 62 -5.75 -27.03 -11.43
N ALA A 63 -5.36 -25.94 -12.11
CA ALA A 63 -5.91 -25.62 -13.42
C ALA A 63 -5.20 -26.49 -14.47
N THR A 64 -5.97 -27.23 -15.27
CA THR A 64 -5.45 -28.13 -16.32
C THR A 64 -6.45 -28.18 -17.46
N ASP A 65 -5.99 -27.93 -18.69
CA ASP A 65 -6.83 -27.85 -19.88
C ASP A 65 -7.97 -26.81 -19.78
N GLY A 66 -7.71 -25.64 -19.19
CA GLY A 66 -8.71 -24.56 -19.06
C GLY A 66 -9.85 -24.87 -18.08
N ARG A 67 -9.60 -25.70 -17.06
CA ARG A 67 -10.57 -26.00 -15.99
C ARG A 67 -9.85 -26.27 -14.67
N LEU A 68 -10.50 -26.00 -13.55
CA LEU A 68 -9.98 -26.35 -12.23
C LEU A 68 -10.43 -27.75 -11.85
N CYS A 69 -9.48 -28.67 -11.68
CA CYS A 69 -9.74 -30.02 -11.21
C CYS A 69 -9.16 -30.24 -9.81
N ALA A 70 -10.01 -30.70 -8.90
CA ALA A 70 -9.70 -30.89 -7.48
C ALA A 70 -9.85 -32.36 -7.06
N GLN A 71 -8.91 -32.84 -6.26
CA GLN A 71 -8.95 -34.18 -5.67
C GLN A 71 -9.72 -34.12 -4.36
N VAL A 72 -10.94 -34.66 -4.35
CA VAL A 72 -11.81 -34.67 -3.17
C VAL A 72 -11.61 -35.99 -2.42
N PRO A 73 -11.21 -35.95 -1.14
CA PRO A 73 -10.98 -37.16 -0.34
C PRO A 73 -12.29 -37.85 0.05
N ALA A 74 -12.22 -39.15 0.29
CA ALA A 74 -13.29 -39.92 0.92
C ALA A 74 -13.38 -39.65 2.42
N GLY A 75 -14.55 -39.92 3.01
CA GLY A 75 -14.71 -40.06 4.46
C GLY A 75 -14.66 -38.74 5.24
N THR A 76 -14.76 -37.59 4.56
CA THR A 76 -15.09 -36.33 5.22
C THR A 76 -16.53 -36.36 5.75
N VAL A 77 -16.81 -35.61 6.82
CA VAL A 77 -18.11 -35.68 7.51
C VAL A 77 -19.12 -34.74 6.84
N ASN A 78 -18.69 -33.53 6.51
CA ASN A 78 -19.55 -32.47 6.00
C ASN A 78 -19.19 -32.06 4.56
N PRO A 79 -20.14 -31.52 3.79
CA PRO A 79 -19.85 -30.95 2.47
C PRO A 79 -18.79 -29.84 2.48
N TRP A 80 -18.73 -29.04 3.54
CA TRP A 80 -17.76 -27.94 3.68
C TRP A 80 -16.37 -28.38 4.19
N ASP A 81 -16.17 -29.66 4.50
CA ASP A 81 -14.84 -30.17 4.89
C ASP A 81 -13.87 -30.19 3.69
N SER A 82 -14.38 -30.16 2.46
CA SER A 82 -13.63 -30.10 1.20
C SER A 82 -14.25 -29.06 0.27
N MET A 83 -13.56 -27.93 0.08
CA MET A 83 -14.11 -26.77 -0.63
C MET A 83 -13.14 -26.23 -1.67
N ILE A 84 -13.73 -25.65 -2.72
CA ILE A 84 -13.07 -24.79 -3.69
C ILE A 84 -13.88 -23.49 -3.73
N GLY A 85 -13.22 -22.35 -3.75
CA GLY A 85 -13.94 -21.09 -3.75
C GLY A 85 -13.10 -19.89 -4.13
N GLN A 86 -13.78 -18.76 -4.18
CA GLN A 86 -13.18 -17.45 -4.35
C GLN A 86 -13.90 -16.50 -3.39
N ASP A 87 -13.11 -15.73 -2.64
CA ASP A 87 -13.59 -14.77 -1.64
C ASP A 87 -13.57 -13.34 -2.17
N ASP A 88 -14.05 -12.42 -1.35
CA ASP A 88 -14.15 -10.98 -1.58
C ASP A 88 -14.99 -10.62 -2.82
N LEU A 89 -16.09 -11.34 -3.00
CA LEU A 89 -17.15 -10.98 -3.94
C LEU A 89 -18.02 -9.89 -3.32
N PRO A 90 -18.10 -8.68 -3.91
CA PRO A 90 -18.97 -7.63 -3.40
C PRO A 90 -20.44 -8.00 -3.63
N LEU A 91 -21.21 -7.97 -2.53
CA LEU A 91 -22.64 -8.24 -2.49
C LEU A 91 -23.38 -6.98 -2.05
N GLU A 92 -24.54 -6.72 -2.63
CA GLU A 92 -25.34 -5.52 -2.39
C GLU A 92 -26.75 -5.93 -1.98
N GLN A 93 -27.24 -5.43 -0.83
CA GLN A 93 -28.52 -5.81 -0.29
C GLN A 93 -29.66 -5.53 -1.26
N GLY A 94 -30.55 -6.51 -1.43
CA GLY A 94 -31.69 -6.42 -2.33
C GLY A 94 -31.34 -6.63 -3.80
N GLN A 95 -30.05 -6.75 -4.18
CA GLN A 95 -29.66 -6.96 -5.56
C GLN A 95 -29.69 -8.43 -5.96
N PRO A 96 -30.17 -8.75 -7.18
CA PRO A 96 -30.13 -10.10 -7.72
C PRO A 96 -28.72 -10.45 -8.21
N TYR A 97 -28.33 -11.70 -7.99
CA TYR A 97 -27.11 -12.31 -8.49
C TYR A 97 -27.44 -13.63 -9.18
N MET A 98 -26.75 -13.90 -10.29
CA MET A 98 -26.83 -15.16 -11.02
C MET A 98 -25.49 -15.87 -10.94
N LEU A 99 -25.48 -17.08 -10.37
CA LEU A 99 -24.36 -18.00 -10.42
C LEU A 99 -24.54 -18.94 -11.60
N ARG A 100 -23.54 -19.00 -12.49
CA ARG A 100 -23.42 -19.98 -13.57
C ARG A 100 -22.08 -20.69 -13.48
N PHE A 101 -22.05 -21.99 -13.75
CA PHE A 101 -20.80 -22.77 -13.82
C PHE A 101 -21.00 -24.06 -14.61
N GLU A 102 -19.91 -24.64 -15.09
CA GLU A 102 -19.84 -25.99 -15.63
C GLU A 102 -19.16 -26.92 -14.62
N ALA A 103 -19.69 -28.14 -14.45
CA ALA A 103 -19.09 -29.14 -13.57
C ALA A 103 -19.16 -30.55 -14.16
N SER A 104 -18.09 -31.32 -13.93
CA SER A 104 -18.01 -32.78 -14.13
C SER A 104 -17.25 -33.42 -12.99
N ALA A 105 -17.46 -34.72 -12.77
CA ALA A 105 -16.73 -35.47 -11.76
C ALA A 105 -16.32 -36.85 -12.26
N SER A 106 -15.27 -37.47 -11.71
CA SER A 106 -14.86 -38.83 -12.12
C SER A 106 -15.91 -39.91 -11.84
N ARG A 107 -16.96 -39.58 -11.07
CA ARG A 107 -18.13 -40.39 -10.78
C ARG A 107 -19.33 -39.48 -10.50
N ALA A 108 -20.54 -40.04 -10.53
CA ALA A 108 -21.73 -39.29 -10.10
C ALA A 108 -21.66 -38.95 -8.60
N VAL A 109 -21.82 -37.67 -8.26
CA VAL A 109 -21.76 -37.14 -6.89
C VAL A 109 -22.77 -36.00 -6.71
N ARG A 110 -23.04 -35.65 -5.45
CA ARG A 110 -23.75 -34.43 -5.09
C ARG A 110 -22.77 -33.45 -4.46
N ILE A 111 -22.80 -32.21 -4.92
CA ILE A 111 -22.05 -31.12 -4.30
C ILE A 111 -23.02 -29.99 -3.94
N ARG A 112 -22.63 -29.20 -2.94
CA ARG A 112 -23.36 -28.00 -2.53
C ARG A 112 -22.65 -26.77 -3.10
N THR A 113 -23.38 -25.91 -3.80
CA THR A 113 -22.87 -24.65 -4.38
C THR A 113 -23.51 -23.46 -3.70
N VAL A 114 -22.68 -22.50 -3.29
CA VAL A 114 -23.11 -21.44 -2.38
C VAL A 114 -22.52 -20.10 -2.78
N VAL A 115 -23.36 -19.07 -2.77
CA VAL A 115 -22.96 -17.65 -2.77
C VAL A 115 -23.45 -17.06 -1.46
N GLN A 116 -22.54 -16.63 -0.59
CA GLN A 116 -22.84 -16.18 0.78
C GLN A 116 -21.74 -15.25 1.29
N GLN A 117 -21.89 -14.65 2.47
CA GLN A 117 -20.78 -14.01 3.16
C GLN A 117 -19.68 -15.04 3.50
N ALA A 118 -18.41 -14.62 3.50
CA ALA A 118 -17.26 -15.49 3.77
C ALA A 118 -17.03 -15.78 5.27
N SER A 119 -17.72 -15.06 6.15
CA SER A 119 -17.63 -15.18 7.61
C SER A 119 -19.01 -15.35 8.26
N SER A 120 -19.00 -15.94 9.46
CA SER A 120 -20.20 -16.10 10.29
C SER A 120 -20.88 -14.75 10.52
N PRO A 121 -22.23 -14.64 10.41
CA PRO A 121 -23.23 -15.71 10.38
C PRO A 121 -23.59 -16.28 9.00
N TYR A 122 -22.77 -16.03 7.97
CA TYR A 122 -22.95 -16.57 6.62
C TYR A 122 -24.31 -16.27 5.94
N PRO A 123 -24.82 -15.03 5.97
CA PRO A 123 -26.02 -14.68 5.20
C PRO A 123 -25.84 -15.09 3.74
N THR A 124 -26.84 -15.80 3.22
CA THR A 124 -26.71 -16.57 1.97
C THR A 124 -27.56 -15.97 0.87
N VAL A 125 -26.92 -15.65 -0.26
CA VAL A 125 -27.58 -15.23 -1.51
C VAL A 125 -28.17 -16.45 -2.20
N LEU A 126 -27.39 -17.53 -2.29
CA LEU A 126 -27.76 -18.77 -2.94
C LEU A 126 -27.16 -19.98 -2.22
N ASN A 127 -27.95 -21.04 -2.05
CA ASN A 127 -27.50 -22.34 -1.57
C ASN A 127 -28.26 -23.44 -2.32
N ARG A 128 -27.56 -24.23 -3.14
CA ARG A 128 -28.14 -25.29 -3.96
C ARG A 128 -27.31 -26.56 -3.85
N THR A 129 -27.97 -27.71 -3.86
CA THR A 129 -27.32 -29.01 -4.04
C THR A 129 -27.53 -29.44 -5.49
N VAL A 130 -26.46 -29.86 -6.15
CA VAL A 130 -26.48 -30.25 -7.58
C VAL A 130 -25.93 -31.66 -7.77
N ASP A 131 -26.55 -32.42 -8.67
CA ASP A 131 -26.07 -33.73 -9.09
C ASP A 131 -25.06 -33.56 -10.24
N VAL A 132 -23.78 -33.81 -9.95
CA VAL A 132 -22.68 -33.73 -10.92
C VAL A 132 -22.43 -35.12 -11.50
N ALA A 133 -22.40 -35.22 -12.83
CA ALA A 133 -22.19 -36.47 -13.56
C ALA A 133 -20.77 -36.57 -14.13
N THR A 134 -20.46 -37.68 -14.79
CA THR A 134 -19.17 -37.88 -15.46
C THR A 134 -18.97 -37.05 -16.72
N SER A 135 -20.07 -36.71 -17.39
CA SER A 135 -20.09 -35.70 -18.46
C SER A 135 -20.30 -34.31 -17.87
N ALA A 136 -19.59 -33.31 -18.39
CA ALA A 136 -19.78 -31.93 -17.98
C ALA A 136 -21.20 -31.44 -18.24
N LYS A 137 -21.72 -30.65 -17.30
CA LYS A 137 -23.04 -30.02 -17.36
C LYS A 137 -22.95 -28.58 -16.86
N THR A 138 -23.70 -27.70 -17.50
CA THR A 138 -23.88 -26.32 -17.04
C THR A 138 -25.00 -26.22 -16.02
N PHE A 139 -24.77 -25.46 -14.96
CA PHE A 139 -25.72 -25.15 -13.91
C PHE A 139 -25.88 -23.63 -13.81
N GLU A 140 -27.10 -23.18 -13.56
CA GLU A 140 -27.42 -21.76 -13.44
C GLU A 140 -28.48 -21.55 -12.36
N PHE A 141 -28.23 -20.60 -11.47
CA PHE A 141 -29.13 -20.27 -10.36
C PHE A 141 -29.13 -18.79 -10.05
N THR A 142 -30.27 -18.26 -9.64
CA THR A 142 -30.42 -16.88 -9.19
C THR A 142 -30.78 -16.80 -7.71
N GLY A 143 -30.30 -15.74 -7.06
CA GLY A 143 -30.60 -15.40 -5.68
C GLY A 143 -30.55 -13.90 -5.48
N THR A 144 -31.11 -13.40 -4.37
CA THR A 144 -31.07 -11.97 -4.01
C THR A 144 -30.25 -11.83 -2.75
N SER A 145 -29.31 -10.88 -2.74
CA SER A 145 -28.47 -10.72 -1.55
C SER A 145 -29.27 -10.14 -0.39
N PRO A 146 -29.23 -10.75 0.80
CA PRO A 146 -29.85 -10.19 2.00
C PRO A 146 -28.98 -9.10 2.67
N VAL A 147 -27.75 -8.88 2.21
CA VAL A 147 -26.74 -8.01 2.83
C VAL A 147 -25.95 -7.20 1.82
N THR A 148 -25.42 -6.07 2.27
CA THR A 148 -24.34 -5.34 1.59
C THR A 148 -23.03 -5.66 2.28
N ASN A 149 -22.08 -6.26 1.57
CA ASN A 149 -20.79 -6.69 2.13
C ASN A 149 -19.74 -6.88 1.01
N SER A 150 -18.51 -6.41 1.20
CA SER A 150 -17.38 -6.61 0.28
C SER A 150 -16.75 -8.03 0.38
N HIS A 151 -17.03 -8.75 1.46
CA HIS A 151 -16.48 -10.08 1.79
C HIS A 151 -17.47 -11.23 1.54
N GLY A 152 -18.14 -11.23 0.39
CA GLY A 152 -18.87 -12.41 -0.10
C GLY A 152 -17.92 -13.50 -0.62
N GLN A 153 -18.42 -14.72 -0.76
CA GLN A 153 -17.73 -15.84 -1.40
C GLN A 153 -18.65 -16.57 -2.37
N VAL A 154 -18.06 -17.15 -3.41
CA VAL A 154 -18.63 -18.27 -4.16
C VAL A 154 -17.85 -19.53 -3.80
N SER A 155 -18.55 -20.61 -3.46
CA SER A 155 -17.91 -21.86 -3.05
C SER A 155 -18.64 -23.11 -3.50
N PHE A 156 -17.85 -24.15 -3.77
CA PHE A 156 -18.25 -25.50 -4.13
C PHE A 156 -17.83 -26.43 -3.00
N GLN A 157 -18.81 -26.84 -2.20
CA GLN A 157 -18.69 -27.69 -1.03
C GLN A 157 -18.89 -29.15 -1.44
N ALA A 158 -17.80 -29.90 -1.50
CA ALA A 158 -17.67 -31.19 -2.18
C ALA A 158 -17.41 -32.37 -1.22
N GLY A 159 -17.29 -32.13 0.09
CA GLY A 159 -17.08 -33.18 1.09
C GLY A 159 -18.29 -34.11 1.31
N GLY A 160 -18.13 -35.12 2.16
CA GLY A 160 -19.18 -36.07 2.53
C GLY A 160 -19.28 -37.32 1.63
N ALA A 161 -18.39 -37.48 0.63
CA ALA A 161 -18.38 -38.65 -0.24
C ALA A 161 -17.71 -39.87 0.43
N THR A 162 -18.26 -41.07 0.18
CA THR A 162 -17.74 -42.32 0.74
C THR A 162 -16.53 -42.88 0.00
N GLU A 163 -16.27 -42.45 -1.23
CA GLU A 163 -15.05 -42.79 -1.98
C GLU A 163 -14.51 -41.53 -2.66
N PRO A 164 -13.18 -41.45 -2.91
CA PRO A 164 -12.56 -40.25 -3.43
C PRO A 164 -12.96 -40.03 -4.89
N TYR A 165 -12.93 -38.78 -5.34
CA TYR A 165 -13.24 -38.44 -6.72
C TYR A 165 -12.53 -37.15 -7.15
N THR A 166 -12.42 -36.96 -8.46
CA THR A 166 -11.97 -35.69 -9.03
C THR A 166 -13.21 -34.86 -9.36
N LEU A 167 -13.29 -33.63 -8.87
CA LEU A 167 -14.26 -32.63 -9.29
C LEU A 167 -13.58 -31.64 -10.23
N CYS A 168 -14.12 -31.45 -11.43
CA CYS A 168 -13.65 -30.42 -12.36
C CYS A 168 -14.73 -29.35 -12.55
N LEU A 169 -14.32 -28.09 -12.41
CA LEU A 169 -15.15 -26.89 -12.53
C LEU A 169 -14.59 -26.00 -13.64
N ASP A 170 -15.48 -25.36 -14.39
CA ASP A 170 -15.11 -24.41 -15.45
C ASP A 170 -16.23 -23.36 -15.65
N ASN A 171 -15.92 -22.29 -16.37
CA ASN A 171 -16.85 -21.22 -16.77
C ASN A 171 -17.69 -20.69 -15.60
N ILE A 172 -17.05 -20.50 -14.44
CA ILE A 172 -17.71 -20.02 -13.23
C ILE A 172 -17.91 -18.50 -13.34
N SER A 173 -19.15 -18.06 -13.19
CA SER A 173 -19.56 -16.68 -13.35
C SER A 173 -20.56 -16.31 -12.27
N VAL A 174 -20.37 -15.15 -11.64
CA VAL A 174 -21.36 -14.56 -10.73
C VAL A 174 -21.64 -13.15 -11.23
N VAL A 175 -22.80 -12.95 -11.86
CA VAL A 175 -23.18 -11.64 -12.42
C VAL A 175 -24.31 -10.99 -11.62
N GLY A 176 -24.21 -9.69 -11.35
CA GLY A 176 -25.24 -8.94 -10.61
C GLY A 176 -24.74 -7.69 -9.90
N GLY A 177 -25.61 -7.10 -9.08
CA GLY A 177 -25.35 -5.83 -8.37
C GLY A 177 -25.60 -4.58 -9.23
N VAL A 178 -25.55 -3.39 -8.61
CA VAL A 178 -25.78 -2.10 -9.29
C VAL A 178 -24.52 -1.27 -9.46
N VAL A 179 -23.47 -1.55 -8.68
CA VAL A 179 -22.18 -0.85 -8.83
C VAL A 179 -21.26 -1.66 -9.75
N PRO A 180 -20.89 -1.15 -10.95
CA PRO A 180 -19.89 -1.80 -11.79
C PRO A 180 -18.55 -1.93 -11.08
N PRO A 181 -17.73 -2.96 -11.38
CA PRO A 181 -16.27 -2.86 -11.31
C PRO A 181 -15.79 -1.55 -11.94
N GLY A 182 -15.09 -0.69 -11.18
CA GLY A 182 -14.72 0.66 -11.63
C GLY A 182 -15.81 1.72 -11.42
N GLY A 183 -16.98 1.36 -10.90
CA GLY A 183 -18.00 2.28 -10.40
C GLY A 183 -17.44 3.02 -9.20
N PHE A 184 -17.00 4.25 -9.43
CA PHE A 184 -16.19 4.96 -8.47
C PHE A 184 -16.93 5.17 -7.14
N PRO A 185 -16.28 4.91 -5.99
CA PRO A 185 -16.84 5.23 -4.70
C PRO A 185 -17.20 6.71 -4.62
N ASP A 186 -18.08 7.07 -3.69
CA ASP A 186 -18.26 8.46 -3.32
C ASP A 186 -16.91 9.04 -2.90
N TYR A 187 -16.34 9.90 -3.73
CA TYR A 187 -15.10 10.59 -3.39
C TYR A 187 -15.34 11.72 -2.38
N GLY A 188 -16.57 12.02 -1.99
CA GLY A 188 -16.90 13.14 -1.11
C GLY A 188 -16.81 14.48 -1.83
N SER A 189 -16.63 15.56 -1.06
CA SER A 189 -16.66 16.95 -1.54
C SER A 189 -15.81 17.20 -2.81
N PRO A 190 -16.34 17.84 -3.88
CA PRO A 190 -15.54 18.24 -5.03
C PRO A 190 -14.52 19.34 -4.71
N VAL A 191 -14.62 20.02 -3.56
CA VAL A 191 -13.59 20.95 -3.05
C VAL A 191 -12.61 20.15 -2.17
N ARG A 192 -11.44 19.86 -2.73
CA ARG A 192 -10.40 18.97 -2.18
C ARG A 192 -9.38 19.78 -1.41
N VAL A 193 -9.21 19.46 -0.14
CA VAL A 193 -8.35 20.18 0.82
C VAL A 193 -7.47 19.20 1.58
N ASN A 194 -6.43 19.71 2.24
CA ASN A 194 -5.81 19.00 3.35
C ASN A 194 -6.83 18.94 4.49
N GLN A 195 -7.35 17.76 4.77
CA GLN A 195 -8.44 17.57 5.72
C GLN A 195 -7.99 17.66 7.18
N LEU A 196 -6.68 17.60 7.46
CA LEU A 196 -6.14 17.98 8.76
C LEU A 196 -6.04 19.50 8.85
N GLY A 197 -5.37 20.12 7.87
CA GLY A 197 -5.27 21.56 7.76
C GLY A 197 -3.94 22.09 7.27
N TYR A 198 -3.72 23.38 7.51
CA TYR A 198 -2.57 24.12 7.00
C TYR A 198 -1.85 24.91 8.08
N LEU A 199 -0.52 25.00 7.96
CA LEU A 199 0.25 25.87 8.83
C LEU A 199 -0.10 27.34 8.57
N THR A 200 -0.17 28.17 9.62
CA THR A 200 -0.38 29.62 9.48
C THR A 200 0.66 30.24 8.52
N SER A 201 1.93 29.85 8.64
CA SER A 201 3.05 30.31 7.81
C SER A 201 3.31 29.44 6.56
N GLY A 202 2.48 28.43 6.31
CA GLY A 202 2.62 27.48 5.20
C GLY A 202 1.80 27.83 3.96
N PRO A 203 2.06 27.16 2.82
CA PRO A 203 1.19 27.22 1.65
C PRO A 203 -0.21 26.70 2.00
N LYS A 204 -1.24 27.22 1.33
CA LYS A 204 -2.62 26.79 1.52
C LYS A 204 -3.32 26.74 0.17
N ARG A 205 -3.50 25.52 -0.33
CA ARG A 205 -4.00 25.27 -1.67
C ARG A 205 -5.05 24.18 -1.63
N ALA A 206 -6.03 24.32 -2.52
CA ALA A 206 -7.10 23.35 -2.70
C ALA A 206 -7.34 23.11 -4.19
N THR A 207 -7.95 21.97 -4.50
CA THR A 207 -8.30 21.57 -5.86
C THR A 207 -9.82 21.44 -5.94
N TYR A 208 -10.47 22.13 -6.87
CA TYR A 208 -11.90 22.04 -7.09
C TYR A 208 -12.19 21.25 -8.37
N VAL A 209 -12.92 20.13 -8.22
CA VAL A 209 -13.31 19.26 -9.34
C VAL A 209 -14.53 19.86 -10.04
N THR A 210 -14.35 20.29 -11.28
CA THR A 210 -15.42 20.92 -12.07
C THR A 210 -15.11 20.89 -13.56
N THR A 211 -16.17 20.78 -14.38
CA THR A 211 -16.06 20.91 -15.84
C THR A 211 -16.13 22.36 -16.32
N GLN A 212 -16.39 23.31 -15.43
CA GLN A 212 -16.39 24.73 -15.78
C GLN A 212 -14.97 25.18 -16.13
N SER A 213 -14.82 25.88 -17.25
CA SER A 213 -13.53 26.36 -17.76
C SER A 213 -13.21 27.80 -17.38
N THR A 214 -14.19 28.56 -16.87
CA THR A 214 -14.02 29.93 -16.38
C THR A 214 -13.79 29.95 -14.87
N ALA A 215 -13.02 30.92 -14.40
CA ALA A 215 -12.78 31.13 -12.96
C ALA A 215 -14.09 31.36 -12.18
N LEU A 216 -14.20 30.73 -11.02
CA LEU A 216 -15.36 30.73 -10.13
C LEU A 216 -15.02 31.44 -8.82
N ASP A 217 -16.03 31.99 -8.15
CA ASP A 217 -15.86 32.57 -6.83
C ASP A 217 -15.70 31.49 -5.77
N TRP A 218 -14.68 31.62 -4.92
CA TRP A 218 -14.52 30.82 -3.71
C TRP A 218 -14.61 31.69 -2.47
N ARG A 219 -15.06 31.09 -1.35
CA ARG A 219 -15.16 31.72 -0.03
C ARG A 219 -14.53 30.79 1.02
N LEU A 220 -13.76 31.35 1.93
CA LEU A 220 -13.30 30.67 3.14
C LEU A 220 -14.26 31.04 4.28
N LEU A 221 -14.93 30.04 4.85
CA LEU A 221 -15.92 30.19 5.91
C LEU A 221 -15.33 29.71 7.23
N ASP A 222 -15.51 30.48 8.31
CA ASP A 222 -15.23 29.98 9.67
C ASP A 222 -16.33 29.05 10.17
N SER A 223 -16.18 28.53 11.40
CA SER A 223 -17.16 27.64 12.04
C SER A 223 -18.57 28.24 12.24
N GLY A 224 -18.71 29.57 12.16
CA GLY A 224 -20.00 30.27 12.22
C GLY A 224 -20.54 30.65 10.84
N ASP A 225 -20.00 30.05 9.78
CA ASP A 225 -20.29 30.32 8.37
C ASP A 225 -20.03 31.78 7.94
N LYS A 226 -19.21 32.52 8.69
CA LYS A 226 -18.79 33.85 8.31
C LYS A 226 -17.66 33.77 7.30
N ILE A 227 -17.77 34.57 6.23
CA ILE A 227 -16.71 34.70 5.22
C ILE A 227 -15.51 35.43 5.83
N VAL A 228 -14.37 34.73 5.87
CA VAL A 228 -13.08 35.25 6.36
C VAL A 228 -12.15 35.67 5.21
N ALA A 229 -12.27 35.00 4.07
CA ALA A 229 -11.55 35.35 2.84
C ALA A 229 -12.37 34.91 1.61
N GLY A 230 -12.01 35.41 0.44
CA GLY A 230 -12.61 34.99 -0.82
C GLY A 230 -11.73 35.40 -2.01
N GLY A 231 -12.00 34.80 -3.16
CA GLY A 231 -11.25 35.08 -4.38
C GLY A 231 -11.80 34.32 -5.58
N LYS A 232 -10.98 34.21 -6.62
CA LYS A 232 -11.30 33.44 -7.82
C LYS A 232 -10.45 32.17 -7.88
N THR A 233 -11.04 31.07 -8.35
CA THR A 233 -10.31 29.86 -8.72
C THR A 233 -9.43 30.13 -9.95
N GLN A 234 -8.41 29.32 -10.17
CA GLN A 234 -7.54 29.36 -11.34
C GLN A 234 -7.87 28.15 -12.22
N PRO A 235 -8.42 28.33 -13.43
CA PRO A 235 -8.66 27.22 -14.35
C PRO A 235 -7.38 26.44 -14.65
N TYR A 236 -7.41 25.15 -14.40
CA TYR A 236 -6.32 24.22 -14.75
C TYR A 236 -6.71 23.38 -15.97
N GLY A 237 -7.94 22.84 -15.94
CA GLY A 237 -8.48 22.00 -17.01
C GLY A 237 -8.29 20.51 -16.69
N PRO A 238 -8.04 19.66 -17.70
CA PRO A 238 -7.93 18.22 -17.49
C PRO A 238 -6.66 17.84 -16.72
N ASP A 239 -6.82 17.06 -15.66
CA ASP A 239 -5.73 16.37 -14.97
C ASP A 239 -5.56 14.95 -15.53
N ALA A 240 -4.36 14.65 -16.04
CA ALA A 240 -4.12 13.40 -16.74
C ALA A 240 -4.17 12.17 -15.81
N ALA A 241 -3.67 12.30 -14.57
CA ALA A 241 -3.56 11.17 -13.65
C ALA A 241 -4.92 10.78 -13.04
N SER A 242 -5.81 11.75 -12.80
CA SER A 242 -7.14 11.47 -12.23
C SER A 242 -8.28 11.38 -13.26
N GLY A 243 -8.06 11.90 -14.47
CA GLY A 243 -9.10 12.07 -15.49
C GLY A 243 -10.13 13.16 -15.15
N ASP A 244 -9.93 13.94 -14.07
CA ASP A 244 -10.83 15.03 -13.69
C ASP A 244 -10.59 16.27 -14.55
N HIS A 245 -11.59 17.14 -14.62
CA HIS A 245 -11.35 18.56 -14.87
C HIS A 245 -11.32 19.30 -13.54
N VAL A 246 -10.33 20.15 -13.34
CA VAL A 246 -10.13 20.85 -12.07
C VAL A 246 -9.82 22.33 -12.24
N GLN A 247 -10.02 23.08 -11.16
CA GLN A 247 -9.48 24.41 -10.95
C GLN A 247 -8.75 24.47 -9.60
N LEU A 248 -7.74 25.33 -9.51
CA LEU A 248 -6.92 25.47 -8.31
C LEU A 248 -7.38 26.67 -7.47
N ILE A 249 -7.29 26.55 -6.16
CA ILE A 249 -7.58 27.62 -5.21
C ILE A 249 -6.30 27.87 -4.40
N ASP A 250 -5.87 29.12 -4.36
CA ASP A 250 -4.78 29.57 -3.48
C ASP A 250 -5.35 30.55 -2.46
N PHE A 251 -5.23 30.21 -1.19
CA PHE A 251 -5.60 31.04 -0.04
C PHE A 251 -4.41 31.16 0.93
N GLY A 252 -3.21 31.04 0.37
CA GLY A 252 -1.93 31.05 1.06
C GLY A 252 -1.63 32.35 1.79
N ASP A 253 -2.39 33.43 1.61
CA ASP A 253 -2.28 34.70 2.34
C ASP A 253 -3.06 34.72 3.65
N VAL A 254 -3.99 33.76 3.87
CA VAL A 254 -4.76 33.69 5.11
C VAL A 254 -3.87 33.28 6.28
N ARG A 255 -3.88 34.09 7.36
CA ARG A 255 -3.14 33.86 8.60
C ARG A 255 -4.05 33.68 9.82
N THR A 256 -5.36 33.89 9.66
CA THR A 256 -6.34 33.73 10.74
C THR A 256 -6.38 32.27 11.14
N ARG A 257 -6.15 32.00 12.43
CA ARG A 257 -6.22 30.64 12.98
C ARG A 257 -7.67 30.24 13.28
N GLY A 258 -7.96 28.96 13.21
CA GLY A 258 -9.29 28.40 13.50
C GLY A 258 -9.64 27.22 12.59
N THR A 259 -10.90 26.79 12.67
CA THR A 259 -11.48 25.76 11.80
C THR A 259 -12.28 26.41 10.69
N PHE A 260 -12.07 25.94 9.46
CA PHE A 260 -12.63 26.53 8.26
C PHE A 260 -13.19 25.50 7.27
N ARG A 261 -14.03 25.97 6.36
CA ARG A 261 -14.44 25.27 5.13
C ARG A 261 -14.22 26.18 3.93
N LEU A 262 -13.86 25.60 2.78
CA LEU A 262 -13.87 26.31 1.49
C LEU A 262 -15.19 26.05 0.77
N ALA A 263 -15.78 27.11 0.21
CA ALA A 263 -17.02 27.06 -0.54
C ALA A 263 -16.81 27.54 -1.98
N VAL A 264 -17.31 26.80 -2.98
CA VAL A 264 -17.42 27.23 -4.38
C VAL A 264 -18.87 27.03 -4.81
N GLY A 265 -19.63 28.13 -4.95
CA GLY A 265 -21.09 28.04 -5.03
C GLY A 265 -21.67 27.39 -3.76
N ASP A 266 -22.41 26.29 -3.94
CA ASP A 266 -22.99 25.47 -2.86
C ASP A 266 -22.10 24.30 -2.44
N ASP A 267 -21.02 24.02 -3.19
CA ASP A 267 -20.07 22.96 -2.85
C ASP A 267 -19.19 23.40 -1.69
N LEU A 268 -19.08 22.56 -0.65
CA LEU A 268 -18.28 22.80 0.55
C LEU A 268 -17.21 21.73 0.70
N SER A 269 -15.98 22.13 1.03
CA SER A 269 -14.93 21.22 1.48
C SER A 269 -15.29 20.55 2.80
N GLU A 270 -14.61 19.44 3.08
CA GLU A 270 -14.47 18.99 4.47
C GLU A 270 -13.85 20.11 5.32
N PRO A 271 -14.21 20.22 6.62
CA PRO A 271 -13.58 21.16 7.52
C PRO A 271 -12.10 20.85 7.75
N PHE A 272 -11.31 21.89 8.02
CA PHE A 272 -9.87 21.79 8.27
C PHE A 272 -9.38 22.91 9.20
N GLU A 273 -8.20 22.74 9.82
CA GLU A 273 -7.59 23.76 10.69
C GLU A 273 -6.61 24.69 9.94
N ILE A 274 -6.49 25.95 10.36
CA ILE A 274 -5.30 26.77 10.12
C ILE A 274 -4.65 27.08 11.48
N GLY A 275 -3.39 26.67 11.68
CA GLY A 275 -2.71 26.78 12.98
C GLY A 275 -1.19 26.58 12.93
N ASP A 276 -0.50 26.66 14.08
CA ASP A 276 0.97 26.57 14.16
C ASP A 276 1.46 25.21 14.68
N ARG A 277 0.60 24.25 15.01
CA ARG A 277 1.03 22.96 15.59
C ARG A 277 0.10 21.81 15.22
N ILE A 278 -0.58 21.94 14.09
CA ILE A 278 -1.60 20.98 13.67
C ILE A 278 -1.03 19.57 13.41
N TYR A 279 0.26 19.49 13.08
CA TYR A 279 0.96 18.23 12.81
C TYR A 279 1.56 17.56 14.06
N SER A 280 1.54 18.19 15.24
CA SER A 280 2.19 17.64 16.43
C SER A 280 1.61 16.29 16.86
N GLY A 281 0.28 16.13 16.75
CA GLY A 281 -0.40 14.85 17.01
C GLY A 281 0.03 13.79 16.01
N LEU A 282 -0.09 14.12 14.71
CA LEU A 282 0.23 13.19 13.63
C LEU A 282 1.69 12.73 13.67
N ARG A 283 2.62 13.63 13.97
CA ARG A 283 4.03 13.31 14.16
C ARG A 283 4.23 12.25 15.25
N ARG A 284 3.54 12.38 16.40
CA ARG A 284 3.64 11.41 17.50
C ARG A 284 3.06 10.07 17.06
N ASP A 285 1.84 10.07 16.54
CA ASP A 285 1.14 8.83 16.21
C ASP A 285 1.84 8.07 15.06
N ALA A 286 2.39 8.78 14.07
CA ALA A 286 3.20 8.18 13.00
C ALA A 286 4.49 7.52 13.52
N LEU A 287 5.06 8.00 14.64
CA LEU A 287 6.19 7.37 15.32
C LEU A 287 5.75 6.22 16.25
N GLU A 288 4.58 6.30 16.87
CA GLU A 288 4.05 5.23 17.72
C GLU A 288 3.51 4.02 16.93
N TYR A 289 3.29 4.18 15.62
CA TYR A 289 3.09 3.08 14.68
C TYR A 289 4.11 1.95 14.87
N PHE A 290 5.39 2.31 15.06
CA PHE A 290 6.47 1.34 15.15
C PHE A 290 6.41 0.52 16.44
N TYR A 291 6.03 1.12 17.57
CA TYR A 291 5.79 0.40 18.82
C TYR A 291 4.71 -0.66 18.65
N ASN A 292 3.57 -0.30 18.04
CA ASN A 292 2.48 -1.22 17.76
C ASN A 292 2.91 -2.41 16.86
N ASN A 293 3.90 -2.20 16.01
CA ASN A 293 4.45 -3.20 15.11
C ASN A 293 5.68 -3.93 15.64
N ARG A 294 6.12 -3.68 16.89
CA ARG A 294 7.21 -4.46 17.48
C ARG A 294 6.86 -5.95 17.59
N SER A 295 7.74 -6.79 17.07
CA SER A 295 7.75 -8.23 17.28
C SER A 295 8.53 -8.57 18.55
N GLY A 296 8.22 -9.71 19.19
CA GLY A 296 8.99 -10.20 20.33
C GLY A 296 8.84 -9.42 21.64
N ILE A 297 7.79 -8.61 21.76
CA ILE A 297 7.43 -7.87 22.98
C ILE A 297 5.90 -7.81 23.12
N GLU A 298 5.41 -7.80 24.35
CA GLU A 298 4.01 -7.49 24.63
C GLU A 298 3.73 -6.03 24.28
N ILE A 299 2.60 -5.78 23.64
CA ILE A 299 2.13 -4.42 23.42
C ILE A 299 1.16 -4.11 24.55
N GLU A 300 1.64 -3.33 25.52
CA GLU A 300 0.93 -3.11 26.77
C GLU A 300 -0.15 -2.02 26.66
N ALA A 301 -1.27 -2.26 27.33
CA ALA A 301 -2.43 -1.36 27.30
C ALA A 301 -2.15 0.03 27.88
N GLU A 302 -1.14 0.18 28.75
CA GLU A 302 -0.76 1.49 29.31
C GLU A 302 -0.24 2.46 28.25
N TYR A 303 0.33 1.94 27.16
CA TYR A 303 0.92 2.74 26.09
C TYR A 303 -0.06 2.98 24.93
N VAL A 304 -0.80 1.95 24.52
CA VAL A 304 -1.65 2.01 23.31
C VAL A 304 -3.15 1.92 23.58
N GLY A 305 -3.55 1.72 24.83
CA GLY A 305 -4.93 1.44 25.21
C GLY A 305 -5.30 -0.05 25.08
N PRO A 306 -6.34 -0.51 25.79
CA PRO A 306 -6.69 -1.92 25.88
C PRO A 306 -7.11 -2.56 24.54
N GLN A 307 -7.64 -1.78 23.60
CA GLN A 307 -8.08 -2.26 22.30
C GLN A 307 -6.92 -2.62 21.36
N TYR A 308 -5.75 -1.99 21.53
CA TYR A 308 -4.55 -2.23 20.74
C TYR A 308 -3.55 -3.15 21.46
N ALA A 309 -3.76 -3.38 22.76
CA ALA A 309 -2.92 -4.26 23.55
C ALA A 309 -2.95 -5.69 22.99
N ARG A 310 -1.79 -6.33 22.95
CA ARG A 310 -1.66 -7.71 22.48
C ARG A 310 -0.49 -8.41 23.13
N ALA A 311 -0.64 -9.72 23.34
CA ALA A 311 0.45 -10.59 23.78
C ALA A 311 1.64 -10.52 22.80
N ALA A 312 2.83 -10.83 23.33
CA ALA A 312 4.04 -10.90 22.53
C ALA A 312 3.93 -11.97 21.44
N GLY A 313 4.08 -11.55 20.19
CA GLY A 313 4.22 -12.47 19.06
C GLY A 313 5.65 -12.95 18.89
N HIS A 314 5.81 -14.17 18.41
CA HIS A 314 7.06 -14.71 17.91
C HIS A 314 8.20 -14.77 18.96
N LEU A 315 7.89 -15.30 20.14
CA LEU A 315 8.85 -15.62 21.21
C LEU A 315 9.07 -17.13 21.44
N GLY A 316 8.63 -17.98 20.51
CA GLY A 316 8.71 -19.44 20.64
C GLY A 316 7.74 -20.03 21.65
N VAL A 317 6.71 -19.26 22.05
CA VAL A 317 5.60 -19.73 22.86
C VAL A 317 4.51 -20.25 21.93
N ALA A 318 4.06 -21.49 22.14
CA ALA A 318 3.05 -22.12 21.29
C ALA A 318 1.78 -21.24 21.20
N PRO A 319 1.20 -21.07 20.00
CA PRO A 319 1.47 -21.80 18.76
C PRO A 319 2.68 -21.33 17.94
N ASN A 320 3.33 -20.21 18.29
CA ASN A 320 4.47 -19.69 17.53
C ASN A 320 5.65 -20.67 17.52
N LYS A 321 6.32 -20.75 16.36
CA LYS A 321 7.50 -21.61 16.13
C LYS A 321 8.80 -20.82 15.87
N GLY A 322 8.78 -19.53 16.20
CA GLY A 322 9.89 -18.58 16.09
C GLY A 322 9.66 -17.43 17.08
N ASP A 323 10.59 -16.50 17.30
CA ASP A 323 11.83 -16.26 16.54
C ASP A 323 13.11 -16.47 17.38
N THR A 324 13.01 -17.17 18.52
CA THR A 324 14.13 -17.37 19.45
C THR A 324 15.15 -18.42 18.98
N SER A 325 14.78 -19.26 18.01
CA SER A 325 15.67 -20.22 17.34
C SER A 325 15.09 -20.60 15.96
N VAL A 326 15.21 -19.71 14.99
CA VAL A 326 14.64 -19.89 13.64
C VAL A 326 15.61 -20.66 12.75
N PRO A 327 15.22 -21.80 12.17
CA PRO A 327 16.06 -22.53 11.22
C PRO A 327 16.16 -21.81 9.88
N CYS A 328 17.25 -22.07 9.15
CA CYS A 328 17.32 -21.76 7.73
C CYS A 328 16.17 -22.43 6.94
N LEU A 329 15.73 -21.76 5.88
CA LEU A 329 14.85 -22.38 4.89
C LEU A 329 15.48 -23.70 4.40
N PRO A 330 14.73 -24.81 4.29
CA PRO A 330 15.30 -26.11 3.91
C PRO A 330 16.13 -26.02 2.62
N GLY A 331 17.35 -26.57 2.67
CA GLY A 331 18.28 -26.58 1.53
C GLY A 331 19.15 -25.32 1.37
N THR A 332 19.03 -24.32 2.27
CA THR A 332 19.77 -23.05 2.14
C THR A 332 20.96 -22.90 3.09
N CYS A 333 20.84 -23.37 4.34
CA CYS A 333 21.93 -23.49 5.32
C CYS A 333 21.56 -24.48 6.45
N ASP A 334 22.50 -24.76 7.36
CA ASP A 334 22.41 -25.81 8.38
C ASP A 334 22.39 -25.29 9.82
N HIS A 335 22.05 -24.01 10.02
CA HIS A 335 22.02 -23.36 11.33
C HIS A 335 20.65 -22.79 11.68
N SER A 336 20.53 -22.31 12.92
CA SER A 336 19.39 -21.53 13.39
C SER A 336 19.90 -20.27 14.10
N LEU A 337 19.13 -19.18 14.05
CA LEU A 337 19.46 -17.92 14.71
C LEU A 337 18.32 -17.48 15.63
N ASP A 338 18.69 -16.83 16.72
CA ASP A 338 17.78 -16.00 17.50
C ASP A 338 17.66 -14.64 16.81
N VAL A 339 16.50 -14.40 16.20
CA VAL A 339 16.19 -13.18 15.46
C VAL A 339 14.96 -12.49 16.02
N ARG A 340 14.71 -12.63 17.33
CA ARG A 340 13.62 -11.93 18.03
C ARG A 340 13.77 -10.40 17.94
N GLY A 341 12.67 -9.69 18.20
CA GLY A 341 12.62 -8.24 18.08
C GLY A 341 12.41 -7.78 16.63
N GLY A 342 12.68 -6.51 16.38
CA GLY A 342 12.40 -5.84 15.11
C GLY A 342 10.91 -5.54 14.96
N TRP A 343 10.55 -4.95 13.82
CA TRP A 343 9.17 -4.67 13.47
C TRP A 343 8.60 -5.75 12.54
N TYR A 344 7.32 -6.05 12.71
CA TYR A 344 6.52 -6.59 11.62
C TYR A 344 6.47 -5.55 10.51
N ASP A 345 6.74 -6.00 9.29
CA ASP A 345 7.06 -5.12 8.17
C ASP A 345 5.85 -4.36 7.66
N ALA A 346 4.72 -5.06 7.58
CA ALA A 346 3.51 -4.57 6.97
C ALA A 346 2.27 -5.11 7.69
N GLY A 347 1.22 -5.43 6.94
CA GLY A 347 0.05 -6.12 7.47
C GLY A 347 0.30 -7.58 7.83
N ASP A 348 1.48 -8.12 7.52
CA ASP A 348 1.94 -9.47 7.83
C ASP A 348 2.86 -9.54 9.06
N HIS A 349 3.33 -10.75 9.39
CA HIS A 349 4.23 -10.95 10.52
C HIS A 349 5.69 -11.14 10.12
N GLY A 350 6.01 -11.07 8.82
CA GLY A 350 7.37 -11.12 8.30
C GLY A 350 8.21 -9.92 8.72
N LYS A 351 9.53 -10.10 8.69
CA LYS A 351 10.53 -9.08 9.03
C LYS A 351 11.64 -9.12 8.00
N TYR A 352 11.91 -8.00 7.34
CA TYR A 352 12.71 -7.94 6.11
C TYR A 352 13.83 -6.92 6.28
N VAL A 353 15.08 -7.36 6.13
CA VAL A 353 16.24 -6.50 6.40
C VAL A 353 16.31 -5.33 5.44
N VAL A 354 16.01 -5.54 4.15
CA VAL A 354 16.09 -4.48 3.15
C VAL A 354 15.14 -3.33 3.50
N ASN A 355 13.87 -3.65 3.73
CA ASN A 355 12.84 -2.66 4.02
C ASN A 355 12.98 -2.04 5.42
N GLY A 356 13.19 -2.88 6.45
CA GLY A 356 13.35 -2.44 7.83
C GLY A 356 14.60 -1.57 8.05
N ALA A 357 15.72 -1.86 7.36
CA ALA A 357 16.91 -1.02 7.42
C ALA A 357 16.69 0.37 6.80
N LEU A 358 15.90 0.48 5.71
CA LEU A 358 15.51 1.78 5.15
C LEU A 358 14.66 2.56 6.16
N ALA A 359 13.65 1.92 6.76
CA ALA A 359 12.80 2.55 7.75
C ALA A 359 13.60 3.06 8.96
N ALA A 360 14.47 2.23 9.51
CA ALA A 360 15.38 2.62 10.60
C ALA A 360 16.34 3.74 10.16
N TRP A 361 16.85 3.71 8.93
CA TRP A 361 17.68 4.79 8.39
C TRP A 361 16.92 6.13 8.33
N GLN A 362 15.65 6.12 7.93
CA GLN A 362 14.81 7.32 7.87
C GLN A 362 14.55 7.88 9.29
N LEU A 363 14.28 7.03 10.29
CA LEU A 363 14.13 7.48 11.68
C LEU A 363 15.44 8.06 12.27
N LEU A 364 16.59 7.47 11.91
CA LEU A 364 17.89 8.02 12.30
C LEU A 364 18.19 9.35 11.60
N ASP A 365 17.80 9.52 10.32
CA ASP A 365 17.88 10.82 9.63
C ASP A 365 16.98 11.87 10.27
N LEU A 366 15.73 11.49 10.60
CA LEU A 366 14.77 12.34 11.29
C LEU A 366 15.40 12.92 12.55
N HIS A 367 16.01 12.07 13.39
CA HIS A 367 16.69 12.51 14.59
C HIS A 367 17.86 13.47 14.30
N GLU A 368 18.80 13.07 13.45
CA GLU A 368 19.98 13.90 13.13
C GLU A 368 19.58 15.28 12.60
N ARG A 369 18.60 15.30 11.67
CA ARG A 369 18.05 16.54 11.13
C ARG A 369 17.40 17.37 12.23
N SER A 370 16.46 16.80 12.97
CA SER A 370 15.70 17.52 13.99
C SER A 370 16.62 18.15 15.04
N ALA A 371 17.63 17.40 15.49
CA ALA A 371 18.63 17.89 16.42
C ALA A 371 19.44 19.06 15.84
N ALA A 372 19.83 19.00 14.57
CA ALA A 372 20.53 20.10 13.89
C ALA A 372 19.69 21.38 13.76
N HIS A 373 18.36 21.25 13.81
CA HIS A 373 17.41 22.36 13.78
C HIS A 373 16.84 22.72 15.16
N GLY A 374 17.45 22.23 16.25
CA GLY A 374 17.09 22.59 17.62
C GLY A 374 15.83 21.91 18.17
N ASP A 375 15.27 20.94 17.45
CA ASP A 375 14.16 20.12 17.93
C ASP A 375 14.67 18.93 18.75
N ARG A 376 14.12 18.77 19.95
CA ARG A 376 14.48 17.72 20.92
C ARG A 376 13.73 16.41 20.69
N GLY A 377 12.82 16.36 19.73
CA GLY A 377 11.93 15.22 19.50
C GLY A 377 10.62 15.36 20.27
N VAL A 378 9.77 14.34 20.13
CA VAL A 378 8.50 14.21 20.82
C VAL A 378 8.57 12.99 21.73
N ALA A 379 8.05 13.12 22.95
CA ALA A 379 7.85 11.96 23.82
C ALA A 379 6.75 11.08 23.22
N LEU A 380 7.05 9.79 23.09
CA LEU A 380 6.15 8.76 22.60
C LEU A 380 5.48 8.06 23.79
N ARG A 381 4.46 7.26 23.51
CA ARG A 381 3.91 6.30 24.47
C ARG A 381 4.59 4.96 24.25
N ILE A 382 5.81 4.82 24.78
CA ILE A 382 6.59 3.58 24.69
C ILE A 382 7.25 3.24 26.05
N PRO A 383 7.62 1.97 26.30
CA PRO A 383 8.27 1.57 27.55
C PRO A 383 9.58 2.29 27.84
N GLU A 384 10.29 2.74 26.80
CA GLU A 384 11.58 3.41 26.93
C GLU A 384 11.46 4.89 27.30
N SER A 385 10.28 5.51 27.19
CA SER A 385 10.09 6.94 27.40
C SER A 385 10.57 7.37 28.79
N GLY A 386 11.46 8.36 28.82
CA GLY A 386 12.08 8.87 30.05
C GLY A 386 13.42 8.23 30.42
N ASN A 387 13.98 7.34 29.59
CA ASN A 387 15.31 6.75 29.78
C ASN A 387 16.50 7.70 29.43
N SER A 388 16.22 8.97 29.11
CA SER A 388 17.19 9.99 28.67
C SER A 388 17.78 9.80 27.26
N VAL A 389 17.28 8.85 26.49
CA VAL A 389 17.48 8.72 25.04
C VAL A 389 16.25 9.31 24.34
N PRO A 390 16.41 10.01 23.20
CA PRO A 390 15.26 10.44 22.42
C PRO A 390 14.44 9.24 21.95
N ASP A 391 13.14 9.21 22.25
CA ASP A 391 12.27 8.07 21.98
C ASP A 391 12.28 7.58 20.51
N VAL A 392 12.49 8.46 19.53
CA VAL A 392 12.67 8.07 18.11
C VAL A 392 13.91 7.18 17.89
N LEU A 393 14.96 7.38 18.69
CA LEU A 393 16.13 6.51 18.70
C LEU A 393 15.78 5.19 19.41
N ASP A 394 15.09 5.20 20.54
CA ASP A 394 14.68 3.93 21.17
C ASP A 394 13.87 3.05 20.23
N GLU A 395 13.00 3.66 19.43
CA GLU A 395 12.25 2.95 18.40
C GLU A 395 13.19 2.44 17.28
N ALA A 396 14.01 3.31 16.67
CA ALA A 396 14.95 2.90 15.63
C ALA A 396 15.94 1.80 16.10
N ARG A 397 16.31 1.81 17.38
CA ARG A 397 17.16 0.78 17.99
C ARG A 397 16.51 -0.60 17.94
N TRP A 398 15.19 -0.68 18.10
CA TRP A 398 14.47 -1.95 18.09
C TRP A 398 14.70 -2.73 16.79
N GLU A 399 14.65 -2.02 15.66
CA GLU A 399 14.92 -2.58 14.33
C GLU A 399 16.40 -2.78 14.06
N VAL A 400 17.26 -1.83 14.45
CA VAL A 400 18.72 -1.99 14.34
C VAL A 400 19.20 -3.25 15.06
N ASP A 401 18.68 -3.53 16.25
CA ASP A 401 19.02 -4.75 16.99
C ASP A 401 18.56 -6.02 16.27
N PHE A 402 17.42 -6.01 15.57
CA PHE A 402 16.99 -7.11 14.70
C PHE A 402 17.90 -7.27 13.48
N VAL A 403 18.19 -6.20 12.74
CA VAL A 403 19.07 -6.24 11.56
C VAL A 403 20.47 -6.76 11.92
N LEU A 404 20.98 -6.40 13.11
CA LEU A 404 22.24 -6.95 13.64
C LEU A 404 22.16 -8.46 13.93
N ARG A 405 21.03 -8.97 14.43
CA ARG A 405 20.82 -10.41 14.67
C ARG A 405 20.75 -11.23 13.38
N MET A 406 20.36 -10.61 12.27
CA MET A 406 20.27 -11.26 10.96
C MET A 406 21.64 -11.50 10.28
N GLN A 407 22.73 -10.97 10.83
CA GLN A 407 24.08 -11.15 10.29
C GLN A 407 24.59 -12.58 10.54
N VAL A 408 25.03 -13.25 9.48
CA VAL A 408 25.55 -14.62 9.52
C VAL A 408 26.82 -14.66 10.40
N PRO A 409 26.87 -15.54 11.43
CA PRO A 409 27.96 -15.56 12.39
C PRO A 409 29.29 -16.07 11.79
N PRO A 410 30.43 -15.76 12.43
CA PRO A 410 31.74 -16.26 11.99
C PRO A 410 31.79 -17.80 12.02
N GLY A 411 32.57 -18.38 11.11
CA GLY A 411 32.73 -19.83 10.99
C GLY A 411 31.61 -20.54 10.21
N ARG A 412 30.61 -19.79 9.70
CA ARG A 412 29.56 -20.32 8.80
C ARG A 412 29.82 -19.89 7.34
N PRO A 413 29.29 -20.63 6.34
CA PRO A 413 29.21 -20.13 4.97
C PRO A 413 28.56 -18.75 4.92
N PHE A 414 29.08 -17.85 4.08
CA PHE A 414 28.61 -16.46 3.99
C PHE A 414 28.77 -15.62 5.28
N ALA A 415 29.70 -15.97 6.18
CA ALA A 415 29.96 -15.17 7.38
C ALA A 415 30.12 -13.66 7.09
N GLY A 416 29.37 -12.83 7.84
CA GLY A 416 29.29 -11.39 7.67
C GLY A 416 28.21 -10.91 6.69
N MET A 417 27.71 -11.77 5.78
CA MET A 417 26.50 -11.50 5.01
C MET A 417 25.28 -11.48 5.93
N VAL A 418 24.14 -10.99 5.44
CA VAL A 418 22.92 -10.82 6.24
C VAL A 418 21.78 -11.57 5.58
N HIS A 419 21.09 -12.40 6.37
CA HIS A 419 19.86 -13.07 5.96
C HIS A 419 18.85 -12.04 5.44
N HIS A 420 18.29 -12.28 4.27
CA HIS A 420 17.49 -11.26 3.60
C HIS A 420 16.21 -10.91 4.36
N LYS A 421 15.57 -11.93 4.94
CA LYS A 421 14.29 -11.84 5.63
C LYS A 421 14.03 -13.07 6.51
N ILE A 422 13.06 -12.94 7.41
CA ILE A 422 12.49 -14.03 8.18
C ILE A 422 10.97 -13.90 8.16
N HIS A 423 10.29 -14.96 7.73
CA HIS A 423 8.83 -15.00 7.73
C HIS A 423 8.32 -16.44 7.79
N ASP A 424 7.00 -16.55 7.71
CA ASP A 424 6.25 -17.80 7.77
C ASP A 424 6.51 -18.65 6.52
N HIS A 425 6.37 -19.97 6.64
CA HIS A 425 6.48 -20.86 5.50
C HIS A 425 5.42 -20.58 4.43
N LYS A 426 4.20 -20.20 4.86
CA LYS A 426 3.06 -19.86 4.02
C LYS A 426 2.30 -18.68 4.59
N TRP A 427 1.64 -17.91 3.72
CA TRP A 427 0.81 -16.79 4.14
C TRP A 427 -0.29 -17.25 5.09
N THR A 428 -0.44 -16.50 6.18
CA THR A 428 -1.58 -16.61 7.09
C THR A 428 -2.74 -15.72 6.62
N GLY A 429 -3.97 -16.14 6.91
CA GLY A 429 -5.19 -15.39 6.58
C GLY A 429 -5.50 -14.27 7.59
N LEU A 430 -6.49 -13.44 7.24
CA LEU A 430 -7.05 -12.40 8.10
C LEU A 430 -8.33 -12.90 8.81
N PRO A 431 -8.62 -12.47 10.04
CA PRO A 431 -7.71 -11.78 10.96
C PRO A 431 -6.79 -12.76 11.72
N LEU A 432 -5.63 -12.31 12.17
CA LEU A 432 -4.70 -13.10 12.98
C LEU A 432 -3.84 -12.23 13.90
N ALA A 433 -3.89 -12.46 15.21
CA ALA A 433 -2.94 -11.82 16.14
C ALA A 433 -1.55 -12.49 16.05
N PRO A 434 -0.44 -11.75 16.22
CA PRO A 434 0.91 -12.32 16.14
C PRO A 434 1.18 -13.51 17.06
N ALA A 435 0.66 -13.48 18.29
CA ALA A 435 0.80 -14.57 19.26
C ALA A 435 0.02 -15.85 18.87
N ALA A 436 -0.94 -15.75 17.95
CA ALA A 436 -1.75 -16.87 17.49
C ALA A 436 -1.19 -17.54 16.22
N ASP A 437 -0.10 -17.03 15.65
CA ASP A 437 0.50 -17.53 14.41
C ASP A 437 1.10 -18.94 14.59
N PRO A 438 0.58 -19.98 13.89
CA PRO A 438 1.05 -21.35 14.03
C PRO A 438 2.14 -21.74 13.03
N GLN A 439 2.52 -20.86 12.10
CA GLN A 439 3.40 -21.20 11.00
C GLN A 439 4.82 -21.52 11.49
N GLN A 440 5.46 -22.47 10.80
CA GLN A 440 6.91 -22.59 10.91
C GLN A 440 7.53 -21.38 10.24
N ARG A 441 8.55 -20.80 10.87
CA ARG A 441 9.26 -19.64 10.34
C ARG A 441 10.65 -20.03 9.90
N TYR A 442 11.16 -19.35 8.88
CA TYR A 442 12.45 -19.65 8.28
C TYR A 442 13.27 -18.40 8.02
N LEU A 443 14.57 -18.51 8.27
CA LEU A 443 15.54 -17.56 7.74
C LEU A 443 15.70 -17.81 6.24
N HIS A 444 15.42 -16.81 5.43
CA HIS A 444 15.70 -16.87 4.00
C HIS A 444 17.21 -16.67 3.74
N PRO A 445 17.74 -17.13 2.59
CA PRO A 445 19.14 -16.98 2.24
C PRO A 445 19.66 -15.54 2.41
N PRO A 446 20.94 -15.35 2.76
CA PRO A 446 21.54 -14.03 2.70
C PRO A 446 21.47 -13.41 1.31
N SER A 447 21.36 -12.08 1.24
CA SER A 447 21.49 -11.34 -0.01
C SER A 447 22.48 -10.18 0.12
N THR A 448 23.02 -9.76 -1.02
CA THR A 448 23.96 -8.64 -1.11
C THR A 448 23.27 -7.34 -0.71
N ALA A 449 22.03 -7.13 -1.18
CA ALA A 449 21.20 -5.99 -0.78
C ALA A 449 21.05 -5.92 0.75
N ALA A 450 20.52 -6.97 1.39
CA ALA A 450 20.36 -6.99 2.85
C ALA A 450 21.67 -6.76 3.61
N THR A 451 22.77 -7.28 3.09
CA THR A 451 24.11 -7.10 3.66
C THR A 451 24.57 -5.64 3.57
N LEU A 452 24.35 -4.98 2.44
CA LEU A 452 24.70 -3.58 2.23
C LEU A 452 23.76 -2.63 2.97
N ASN A 453 22.47 -2.97 3.09
CA ASN A 453 21.52 -2.26 3.95
C ASN A 453 21.98 -2.29 5.43
N LEU A 454 22.46 -3.43 5.96
CA LEU A 454 23.10 -3.48 7.28
C LEU A 454 24.35 -2.59 7.33
N ALA A 455 25.19 -2.60 6.30
CA ALA A 455 26.38 -1.76 6.25
C ALA A 455 26.02 -0.26 6.33
N ALA A 456 25.00 0.16 5.60
CA ALA A 456 24.51 1.53 5.58
C ALA A 456 23.88 1.95 6.93
N VAL A 457 22.84 1.24 7.38
CA VAL A 457 22.13 1.58 8.63
C VAL A 457 23.02 1.38 9.86
N GLY A 458 23.93 0.39 9.83
CA GLY A 458 24.90 0.15 10.90
C GLY A 458 25.95 1.26 11.00
N ALA A 459 26.43 1.79 9.87
CA ALA A 459 27.32 2.95 9.89
C ALA A 459 26.60 4.19 10.45
N ARG A 460 25.35 4.43 10.02
CA ARG A 460 24.53 5.51 10.57
C ARG A 460 24.26 5.37 12.07
N CYS A 461 23.82 4.19 12.51
CA CYS A 461 23.69 3.85 13.93
C CYS A 461 24.97 4.19 14.69
N ALA A 462 26.15 3.81 14.17
CA ALA A 462 27.40 4.07 14.85
C ALA A 462 27.64 5.56 15.15
N ARG A 463 27.40 6.47 14.20
CA ARG A 463 27.58 7.90 14.46
C ARG A 463 26.49 8.49 15.34
N VAL A 464 25.23 8.10 15.13
CA VAL A 464 24.08 8.70 15.84
C VAL A 464 24.10 8.31 17.31
N TYR A 465 24.36 7.04 17.62
CA TYR A 465 24.40 6.56 19.00
C TYR A 465 25.70 6.88 19.74
N ALA A 466 26.70 7.50 19.11
CA ALA A 466 27.98 7.78 19.77
C ALA A 466 27.82 8.64 21.05
N SER A 467 26.82 9.52 21.08
CA SER A 467 26.47 10.36 22.24
C SER A 467 25.52 9.69 23.24
N TRP A 468 24.82 8.63 22.85
CA TRP A 468 23.73 8.04 23.64
C TRP A 468 24.07 6.64 24.18
N ASP A 469 24.65 5.78 23.35
CA ASP A 469 25.09 4.43 23.70
C ASP A 469 26.36 4.07 22.94
N ARG A 470 27.52 4.27 23.58
CA ARG A 470 28.84 3.96 23.01
C ARG A 470 29.03 2.46 22.71
N ARG A 471 28.35 1.58 23.45
CA ARG A 471 28.46 0.13 23.24
C ARG A 471 27.70 -0.27 21.98
N LEU A 472 26.48 0.22 21.82
CA LEU A 472 25.69 0.04 20.60
C LEU A 472 26.41 0.66 19.39
N SER A 473 26.91 1.89 19.53
CA SER A 473 27.67 2.58 18.48
C SER A 473 28.84 1.72 17.95
N LYS A 474 29.68 1.17 18.85
CA LYS A 474 30.79 0.28 18.47
C LYS A 474 30.31 -1.02 17.82
N ARG A 475 29.22 -1.61 18.33
CA ARG A 475 28.63 -2.84 17.80
C ARG A 475 28.12 -2.62 16.37
N CYS A 476 27.39 -1.54 16.14
CA CYS A 476 26.90 -1.12 14.85
C CYS A 476 28.04 -0.91 13.83
N LEU A 477 29.09 -0.17 14.20
CA LEU A 477 30.23 0.04 13.29
C LEU A 477 30.93 -1.27 12.92
N THR A 478 31.15 -2.13 13.92
CA THR A 478 31.81 -3.43 13.70
C THR A 478 30.99 -4.32 12.76
N ALA A 479 29.67 -4.36 12.94
CA ALA A 479 28.79 -5.13 12.07
C ALA A 479 28.74 -4.56 10.66
N ALA A 480 28.72 -3.23 10.52
CA ALA A 480 28.70 -2.54 9.24
C ALA A 480 29.97 -2.79 8.41
N GLU A 481 31.16 -2.68 9.02
CA GLU A 481 32.42 -2.97 8.32
C GLU A 481 32.53 -4.45 7.92
N LYS A 482 32.05 -5.38 8.77
CA LYS A 482 31.99 -6.81 8.42
C LYS A 482 31.04 -7.09 7.27
N ALA A 483 29.88 -6.44 7.26
CA ALA A 483 28.88 -6.58 6.22
C ALA A 483 29.42 -6.05 4.88
N TRP A 484 30.03 -4.87 4.89
CA TRP A 484 30.72 -4.31 3.73
C TRP A 484 31.77 -5.27 3.15
N ASP A 485 32.64 -5.81 3.99
CA ASP A 485 33.68 -6.74 3.55
C ASP A 485 33.09 -8.05 2.99
N ALA A 486 31.99 -8.53 3.57
CA ALA A 486 31.28 -9.71 3.09
C ALA A 486 30.59 -9.47 1.75
N ALA A 487 29.87 -8.35 1.59
CA ALA A 487 29.24 -7.97 0.33
C ALA A 487 30.27 -7.85 -0.81
N ARG A 488 31.46 -7.30 -0.54
CA ARG A 488 32.54 -7.25 -1.54
C ARG A 488 33.07 -8.63 -1.96
N ARG A 489 32.96 -9.66 -1.12
CA ARG A 489 33.29 -11.04 -1.48
C ARG A 489 32.15 -11.75 -2.20
N HIS A 490 30.91 -11.30 -2.01
CA HIS A 490 29.70 -11.87 -2.59
C HIS A 490 28.84 -10.76 -3.22
N PRO A 491 29.31 -10.07 -4.29
CA PRO A 491 28.71 -8.82 -4.76
C PRO A 491 27.42 -8.98 -5.58
N ALA A 492 27.01 -10.22 -5.85
CA ALA A 492 25.88 -10.54 -6.74
C ALA A 492 25.08 -11.74 -6.24
N LEU A 493 24.98 -11.90 -4.91
CA LEU A 493 24.05 -12.84 -4.29
C LEU A 493 22.69 -12.13 -4.14
N TYR A 494 21.78 -12.35 -5.08
CA TYR A 494 20.49 -11.67 -5.12
C TYR A 494 19.42 -12.42 -4.32
N ALA A 495 18.44 -11.67 -3.82
CA ALA A 495 17.26 -12.29 -3.21
C ALA A 495 16.43 -12.97 -4.32
N PRO A 496 15.92 -14.20 -4.09
CA PRO A 496 15.05 -14.86 -5.06
C PRO A 496 13.67 -14.18 -5.11
N ASP A 497 12.91 -14.45 -6.17
CA ASP A 497 11.56 -13.92 -6.48
C ASP A 497 10.44 -14.24 -5.45
N GLY A 498 10.79 -14.56 -4.20
CA GLY A 498 9.87 -14.72 -3.08
C GLY A 498 9.73 -16.16 -2.55
N GLY A 499 8.81 -16.31 -1.59
CA GLY A 499 8.35 -17.58 -1.04
C GLY A 499 6.85 -17.50 -0.72
N GLU A 500 6.20 -18.63 -0.42
CA GLU A 500 4.74 -18.69 -0.24
C GLU A 500 4.18 -17.95 0.99
N GLY A 501 5.02 -17.33 1.84
CA GLY A 501 4.60 -16.75 3.12
C GLY A 501 5.22 -15.41 3.49
N GLY A 502 5.74 -14.68 2.50
CA GLY A 502 6.30 -13.35 2.73
C GLY A 502 6.67 -12.63 1.44
N GLY A 503 6.65 -11.30 1.47
CA GLY A 503 7.02 -10.45 0.34
C GLY A 503 8.41 -10.76 -0.21
N ALA A 504 8.60 -10.65 -1.52
CA ALA A 504 9.85 -10.99 -2.17
C ALA A 504 11.00 -10.07 -1.74
N TYR A 505 10.78 -8.76 -1.84
CA TYR A 505 11.83 -7.73 -1.74
C TYR A 505 13.04 -8.09 -2.61
N ASP A 506 12.76 -8.66 -3.79
CA ASP A 506 13.77 -9.06 -4.75
C ASP A 506 14.47 -7.84 -5.34
N ASP A 507 15.75 -7.99 -5.61
CA ASP A 507 16.56 -6.98 -6.28
C ASP A 507 17.78 -7.67 -6.91
N THR A 508 17.96 -7.38 -8.19
CA THR A 508 19.05 -7.91 -9.02
C THR A 508 20.08 -6.84 -9.39
N LYS A 509 19.90 -5.61 -8.91
CA LYS A 509 20.74 -4.44 -9.19
C LYS A 509 21.20 -3.83 -7.87
N VAL A 510 22.33 -4.30 -7.34
CA VAL A 510 22.83 -3.90 -6.01
C VAL A 510 23.90 -2.78 -6.03
N THR A 511 24.09 -2.12 -7.16
CA THR A 511 25.15 -1.11 -7.36
C THR A 511 24.91 0.17 -6.56
N ASP A 512 23.65 0.49 -6.35
CA ASP A 512 23.09 1.55 -5.54
C ASP A 512 23.29 1.27 -4.06
N GLU A 513 23.01 0.06 -3.60
CA GLU A 513 23.23 -0.36 -2.21
C GLU A 513 24.72 -0.26 -1.86
N PHE A 514 25.61 -0.60 -2.81
CA PHE A 514 27.05 -0.42 -2.64
C PHE A 514 27.40 1.07 -2.46
N SER A 515 26.79 1.94 -3.26
CA SER A 515 27.03 3.39 -3.19
C SER A 515 26.47 4.00 -1.90
N TRP A 516 25.28 3.59 -1.48
CA TRP A 516 24.65 4.03 -0.23
C TRP A 516 25.46 3.58 0.99
N ALA A 517 25.80 2.29 1.08
CA ALA A 517 26.62 1.75 2.17
C ALA A 517 28.00 2.44 2.24
N ALA A 518 28.62 2.67 1.08
CA ALA A 518 29.89 3.38 0.98
C ALA A 518 29.79 4.83 1.47
N ALA A 519 28.72 5.54 1.10
CA ALA A 519 28.49 6.91 1.53
C ALA A 519 28.30 7.00 3.05
N GLU A 520 27.52 6.09 3.63
CA GLU A 520 27.28 6.02 5.08
C GLU A 520 28.53 5.66 5.88
N LEU A 521 29.32 4.68 5.39
CA LEU A 521 30.61 4.32 5.98
C LEU A 521 31.62 5.46 5.85
N PHE A 522 31.64 6.18 4.73
CA PHE A 522 32.49 7.36 4.56
C PHE A 522 32.08 8.49 5.51
N ALA A 523 30.79 8.83 5.58
CA ALA A 523 30.26 9.86 6.47
C ALA A 523 30.63 9.58 7.93
N THR A 524 30.51 8.31 8.34
CA THR A 524 30.77 7.85 9.70
C THR A 524 32.26 7.81 10.03
N THR A 525 33.08 7.20 9.17
CA THR A 525 34.50 6.88 9.48
C THR A 525 35.50 7.90 8.95
N GLY A 526 35.15 8.65 7.91
CA GLY A 526 36.07 9.50 7.16
C GLY A 526 37.11 8.75 6.31
N LYS A 527 37.05 7.41 6.23
CA LYS A 527 38.02 6.62 5.46
C LYS A 527 37.77 6.82 3.95
N GLY A 528 38.68 7.52 3.28
CA GLY A 528 38.59 7.82 1.85
C GLY A 528 38.52 6.60 0.92
N PHE A 529 38.81 5.40 1.42
CA PHE A 529 38.57 4.14 0.71
C PHE A 529 37.10 3.97 0.31
N TYR A 530 36.15 4.22 1.22
CA TYR A 530 34.72 4.06 0.93
C TYR A 530 34.22 5.07 -0.10
N LYS A 531 34.71 6.32 -0.05
CA LYS A 531 34.34 7.36 -1.02
C LYS A 531 34.52 6.93 -2.48
N LYS A 532 35.49 6.05 -2.77
CA LYS A 532 35.73 5.51 -4.13
C LYS A 532 34.60 4.62 -4.66
N PHE A 533 33.74 4.11 -3.78
CA PHE A 533 32.60 3.25 -4.12
C PHE A 533 31.28 4.02 -4.17
N VAL A 534 31.28 5.33 -3.90
CA VAL A 534 30.10 6.17 -4.12
C VAL A 534 30.03 6.48 -5.61
N THR A 535 29.19 5.72 -6.34
CA THR A 535 29.11 5.76 -7.81
C THR A 535 27.75 6.21 -8.33
N THR A 536 26.72 6.21 -7.49
CA THR A 536 25.40 6.75 -7.81
C THR A 536 25.27 8.23 -7.43
N THR A 537 24.25 8.86 -7.98
CA THR A 537 23.84 10.24 -7.68
C THR A 537 22.32 10.31 -7.67
N LEU A 538 21.74 11.18 -6.86
CA LEU A 538 20.29 11.37 -6.80
C LEU A 538 19.76 11.91 -8.14
N LYS A 539 18.68 11.31 -8.64
CA LYS A 539 17.94 11.75 -9.83
C LYS A 539 16.45 11.80 -9.55
N ALA A 540 15.74 12.70 -10.21
CA ALA A 540 14.31 12.90 -9.97
C ALA A 540 13.45 11.70 -10.42
N ALA A 541 13.82 11.05 -11.53
CA ALA A 541 13.13 9.87 -12.05
C ALA A 541 13.25 8.66 -11.13
N ASP A 542 14.37 8.57 -10.39
CA ASP A 542 14.70 7.44 -9.53
C ASP A 542 14.18 7.68 -8.10
N GLY A 543 14.34 8.91 -7.57
CA GLY A 543 14.02 9.22 -6.17
C GLY A 543 14.82 8.35 -5.20
N PHE A 544 14.11 7.72 -4.25
CA PHE A 544 14.60 6.53 -3.57
C PHE A 544 13.43 5.66 -3.06
N SER A 545 13.68 4.36 -2.93
CA SER A 545 12.75 3.37 -2.37
C SER A 545 13.56 2.25 -1.67
N TRP A 546 12.87 1.18 -1.26
CA TRP A 546 13.55 -0.01 -0.73
C TRP A 546 14.37 -0.76 -1.79
N GLN A 547 14.05 -0.59 -3.09
CA GLN A 547 14.69 -1.25 -4.24
C GLN A 547 15.61 -0.31 -5.05
N GLU A 548 15.45 1.01 -4.87
CA GLU A 548 16.29 2.03 -5.50
C GLU A 548 16.91 2.89 -4.41
N THR A 549 18.13 2.52 -3.99
CA THR A 549 18.81 3.15 -2.86
C THR A 549 19.86 4.17 -3.30
N GLY A 550 20.03 4.38 -4.61
CA GLY A 550 21.14 5.15 -5.16
C GLY A 550 21.13 6.61 -4.73
N GLY A 551 19.94 7.19 -4.57
CA GLY A 551 19.72 8.54 -4.07
C GLY A 551 20.14 8.73 -2.61
N LEU A 552 20.07 7.68 -1.79
CA LEU A 552 20.42 7.73 -0.36
C LEU A 552 21.92 8.02 -0.15
N ALA A 553 22.77 7.72 -1.13
CA ALA A 553 24.19 8.07 -1.08
C ALA A 553 24.41 9.60 -0.99
N ASP A 554 23.73 10.37 -1.82
CA ASP A 554 23.80 11.84 -1.78
C ASP A 554 23.18 12.38 -0.47
N LEU A 555 22.06 11.81 -0.01
CA LEU A 555 21.41 12.22 1.24
C LEU A 555 22.28 11.93 2.49
N ALA A 556 22.98 10.80 2.51
CA ALA A 556 23.95 10.45 3.55
C ALA A 556 25.10 11.48 3.61
N LEU A 557 25.65 11.84 2.45
CA LEU A 557 26.72 12.82 2.36
C LEU A 557 26.27 14.23 2.74
N ALA A 558 25.00 14.59 2.50
CA ALA A 558 24.43 15.88 2.89
C ALA A 558 24.39 16.08 4.42
N ARG A 559 24.42 15.00 5.20
CA ARG A 559 24.54 15.05 6.68
C ARG A 559 25.99 15.10 7.17
N ALA A 560 26.97 14.96 6.28
CA ALA A 560 28.38 15.00 6.62
C ALA A 560 29.19 16.00 5.76
N PRO A 561 28.74 17.27 5.60
CA PRO A 561 29.43 18.24 4.73
C PRO A 561 30.88 18.50 5.17
N HIS A 562 31.16 18.42 6.47
CA HIS A 562 32.51 18.52 7.04
C HIS A 562 33.49 17.43 6.56
N ARG A 563 33.01 16.36 5.91
CA ARG A 563 33.82 15.31 5.28
C ARG A 563 34.13 15.60 3.80
N LEU A 564 33.47 16.57 3.20
CA LEU A 564 33.61 16.93 1.81
C LEU A 564 34.54 18.15 1.67
N ASN A 565 35.22 18.23 0.53
CA ASN A 565 35.87 19.49 0.17
C ASN A 565 34.78 20.47 -0.34
N PRO A 566 35.03 21.79 -0.34
CA PRO A 566 34.02 22.76 -0.73
C PRO A 566 33.48 22.61 -2.16
N HIS A 567 34.26 22.02 -3.08
CA HIS A 567 33.80 21.78 -4.44
C HIS A 567 32.77 20.64 -4.47
N ASP A 568 33.08 19.50 -3.85
CA ASP A 568 32.19 18.34 -3.78
C ASP A 568 30.89 18.64 -3.04
N GLU A 569 30.97 19.45 -1.97
CA GLU A 569 29.79 19.92 -1.24
C GLU A 569 28.88 20.78 -2.13
N ARG A 570 29.43 21.74 -2.89
CA ARG A 570 28.64 22.56 -3.83
C ARG A 570 28.03 21.74 -4.95
N GLU A 571 28.73 20.73 -5.46
CA GLU A 571 28.19 19.80 -6.46
C GLU A 571 27.03 18.98 -5.89
N LEU A 572 27.18 18.48 -4.65
CA LEU A 572 26.12 17.75 -3.95
C LEU A 572 24.86 18.61 -3.76
N VAL A 573 25.00 19.83 -3.24
CA VAL A 573 23.88 20.76 -3.07
C VAL A 573 23.21 21.08 -4.41
N ARG A 574 23.99 21.26 -5.49
CA ARG A 574 23.44 21.47 -6.83
C ARG A 574 22.64 20.27 -7.34
N ARG A 575 23.13 19.04 -7.17
CA ARG A 575 22.40 17.84 -7.59
C ARG A 575 21.06 17.70 -6.85
N ILE A 576 21.07 17.82 -5.53
CA ILE A 576 19.85 17.75 -4.70
C ILE A 576 18.87 18.86 -5.09
N SER A 577 19.35 20.09 -5.29
CA SER A 577 18.52 21.22 -5.73
C SER A 577 17.91 21.00 -7.12
N SER A 578 18.66 20.43 -8.06
CA SER A 578 18.17 20.10 -9.41
C SER A 578 17.02 19.09 -9.36
N VAL A 579 17.11 18.09 -8.47
CA VAL A 579 16.03 17.13 -8.23
C VAL A 579 14.82 17.80 -7.58
N ALA A 580 15.04 18.67 -6.60
CA ALA A 580 13.97 19.46 -5.99
C ALA A 580 13.26 20.39 -7.02
N ASP A 581 14.01 21.01 -7.94
CA ASP A 581 13.42 21.82 -9.03
C ASP A 581 12.58 20.97 -10.00
N ALA A 582 12.98 19.72 -10.27
CA ALA A 582 12.15 18.78 -11.03
C ALA A 582 10.85 18.44 -10.28
N TYR A 583 10.90 18.20 -8.97
CA TYR A 583 9.70 17.95 -8.17
C TYR A 583 8.79 19.18 -8.05
N LEU A 584 9.32 20.40 -8.02
CA LEU A 584 8.52 21.62 -8.17
C LEU A 584 7.74 21.61 -9.50
N THR A 585 8.39 21.16 -10.58
CA THR A 585 7.75 21.01 -11.89
C THR A 585 6.66 19.93 -11.87
N HIS A 586 6.89 18.80 -11.18
CA HIS A 586 5.88 17.75 -11.04
C HIS A 586 4.64 18.24 -10.29
N LEU A 587 4.83 18.96 -9.17
CA LEU A 587 3.75 19.58 -8.41
C LEU A 587 2.94 20.57 -9.26
N GLY A 588 3.61 21.43 -10.01
CA GLY A 588 2.97 22.45 -10.85
C GLY A 588 2.29 21.94 -12.12
N THR A 589 2.51 20.67 -12.49
CA THR A 589 1.93 20.05 -13.70
C THR A 589 0.90 18.96 -13.39
N GLN A 590 0.34 18.98 -12.18
CA GLN A 590 -0.73 18.09 -11.75
C GLN A 590 -1.82 18.90 -11.05
N GLY A 591 -3.08 18.59 -11.34
CA GLY A 591 -4.25 19.22 -10.72
C GLY A 591 -4.34 18.93 -9.22
N TYR A 592 -3.80 17.78 -8.81
CA TYR A 592 -3.53 17.41 -7.43
C TYR A 592 -2.02 17.41 -7.22
N ALA A 593 -1.48 18.45 -6.57
CA ALA A 593 -0.04 18.62 -6.48
C ALA A 593 0.60 17.44 -5.71
N ASN A 594 1.37 16.64 -6.43
CA ASN A 594 2.12 15.49 -5.90
C ASN A 594 3.57 15.52 -6.43
N PRO A 595 4.61 15.46 -5.61
CA PRO A 595 5.99 15.42 -6.12
C PRO A 595 6.33 14.08 -6.80
N TYR A 596 5.52 13.04 -6.58
CA TYR A 596 5.62 11.76 -7.25
C TYR A 596 4.84 11.80 -8.59
N LYS A 597 5.58 11.69 -9.69
CA LYS A 597 5.05 11.66 -11.06
C LYS A 597 5.81 10.61 -11.89
N PRO A 598 5.29 9.38 -11.96
CA PRO A 598 5.84 8.33 -12.81
C PRO A 598 5.91 8.75 -14.28
N ALA A 599 6.94 8.30 -14.99
CA ALA A 599 7.19 8.72 -16.38
C ALA A 599 6.12 8.19 -17.37
N ASP A 600 5.58 7.01 -17.09
CA ASP A 600 4.47 6.38 -17.82
C ASP A 600 3.09 6.85 -17.33
N GLY A 601 3.05 7.62 -16.24
CA GLY A 601 1.81 8.08 -15.59
C GLY A 601 1.15 7.04 -14.70
N GLU A 602 1.71 5.84 -14.57
CA GLU A 602 1.12 4.74 -13.82
C GLU A 602 1.59 4.73 -12.36
N TYR A 603 0.65 4.66 -11.43
CA TYR A 603 0.96 4.64 -10.00
C TYR A 603 1.28 3.21 -9.59
N VAL A 604 2.36 3.01 -8.81
CA VAL A 604 2.80 1.68 -8.38
C VAL A 604 2.39 1.39 -6.93
N TRP A 605 2.50 0.13 -6.51
CA TRP A 605 2.33 -0.27 -5.11
C TRP A 605 3.20 0.58 -4.19
N GLY A 606 2.58 1.27 -3.21
CA GLY A 606 3.30 2.16 -2.29
C GLY A 606 3.56 3.55 -2.88
N SER A 607 2.75 4.00 -3.85
CA SER A 607 2.86 5.33 -4.46
C SER A 607 2.85 6.48 -3.44
N ASN A 608 2.14 6.34 -2.31
CA ASN A 608 2.18 7.31 -1.21
C ASN A 608 3.57 7.41 -0.56
N SER A 609 4.31 6.30 -0.49
CA SER A 609 5.71 6.33 -0.05
C SER A 609 6.60 7.06 -1.06
N GLY A 610 6.33 6.93 -2.36
CA GLY A 610 7.01 7.71 -3.39
C GLY A 610 6.78 9.21 -3.19
N ALA A 611 5.54 9.60 -2.90
CA ALA A 611 5.20 10.99 -2.58
C ALA A 611 5.93 11.49 -1.32
N ALA A 612 5.91 10.72 -0.24
CA ALA A 612 6.55 11.07 1.03
C ALA A 612 8.09 11.13 0.92
N ASN A 613 8.73 10.17 0.23
CA ASN A 613 10.17 10.16 0.00
C ASN A 613 10.62 11.34 -0.87
N ASN A 614 9.87 11.67 -1.92
CA ASN A 614 10.18 12.84 -2.75
C ASN A 614 9.99 14.16 -1.97
N ALA A 615 8.99 14.22 -1.09
CA ALA A 615 8.79 15.35 -0.18
C ALA A 615 9.94 15.48 0.86
N MET A 616 10.49 14.37 1.33
CA MET A 616 11.70 14.36 2.17
C MET A 616 12.90 14.96 1.41
N ILE A 617 13.08 14.66 0.12
CA ILE A 617 14.13 15.29 -0.70
C ILE A 617 13.91 16.80 -0.84
N LEU A 618 12.66 17.25 -1.08
CA LEU A 618 12.32 18.67 -1.13
C LEU A 618 12.67 19.38 0.18
N ALA A 619 12.34 18.78 1.31
CA ALA A 619 12.67 19.30 2.63
C ALA A 619 14.19 19.37 2.88
N ILE A 620 14.95 18.34 2.51
CA ILE A 620 16.42 18.35 2.60
C ILE A 620 17.00 19.47 1.71
N ALA A 621 16.48 19.64 0.49
CA ALA A 621 16.89 20.74 -0.39
C ALA A 621 16.57 22.11 0.23
N ALA A 622 15.44 22.24 0.94
CA ALA A 622 15.09 23.44 1.68
C ALA A 622 16.08 23.74 2.79
N ASP A 623 16.46 22.74 3.61
CA ASP A 623 17.46 22.90 4.67
C ASP A 623 18.83 23.33 4.10
N LEU A 624 19.25 22.74 2.97
CA LEU A 624 20.54 23.01 2.35
C LEU A 624 20.64 24.39 1.68
N THR A 625 19.51 24.93 1.19
CA THR A 625 19.51 26.14 0.35
C THR A 625 18.80 27.34 0.96
N GLY A 626 17.94 27.13 1.97
CA GLY A 626 17.03 28.14 2.50
C GLY A 626 15.92 28.56 1.53
N ARG A 627 15.75 27.89 0.37
CA ARG A 627 14.73 28.26 -0.62
C ARG A 627 13.33 27.94 -0.10
N THR A 628 12.52 28.98 0.09
CA THR A 628 11.13 28.87 0.54
C THR A 628 10.25 28.07 -0.43
N SER A 629 10.56 28.06 -1.73
CA SER A 629 9.86 27.23 -2.72
C SER A 629 9.92 25.74 -2.38
N TYR A 630 11.08 25.24 -1.94
CA TYR A 630 11.24 23.84 -1.58
C TYR A 630 10.54 23.51 -0.26
N ARG A 631 10.62 24.42 0.73
CA ARG A 631 9.86 24.30 1.99
C ARG A 631 8.36 24.20 1.71
N SER A 632 7.82 25.11 0.91
CA SER A 632 6.40 25.11 0.57
C SER A 632 6.00 23.84 -0.17
N ALA A 633 6.80 23.37 -1.11
CA ALA A 633 6.54 22.12 -1.82
C ALA A 633 6.54 20.88 -0.92
N ALA A 634 7.47 20.80 0.04
CA ALA A 634 7.48 19.73 1.03
C ALA A 634 6.22 19.74 1.90
N LEU A 635 5.78 20.93 2.34
CA LEU A 635 4.53 21.09 3.12
C LEU A 635 3.28 20.76 2.29
N GLU A 636 3.20 21.25 1.06
CA GLU A 636 2.08 20.98 0.15
C GLU A 636 1.93 19.50 -0.19
N SER A 637 3.03 18.74 -0.15
CA SER A 637 2.98 17.28 -0.37
C SER A 637 2.17 16.55 0.70
N LEU A 638 2.05 17.09 1.92
CA LEU A 638 1.15 16.55 2.94
C LEU A 638 -0.33 16.75 2.57
N ASP A 639 -0.67 17.79 1.80
CA ASP A 639 -2.05 18.03 1.37
C ASP A 639 -2.55 16.84 0.55
N TYR A 640 -1.71 16.30 -0.36
CA TYR A 640 -2.03 15.11 -1.14
C TYR A 640 -2.29 13.89 -0.25
N LEU A 641 -1.42 13.64 0.74
CA LEU A 641 -1.55 12.49 1.64
C LEU A 641 -2.77 12.61 2.57
N LEU A 642 -3.22 13.84 2.85
CA LEU A 642 -4.28 14.16 3.81
C LEU A 642 -5.60 14.62 3.15
N GLY A 643 -5.82 14.29 1.88
CA GLY A 643 -7.15 14.40 1.24
C GLY A 643 -7.27 15.35 0.04
N ARG A 644 -6.23 16.13 -0.30
CA ARG A 644 -6.16 16.88 -1.57
C ARG A 644 -5.65 15.97 -2.68
N ASN A 645 -6.41 14.92 -2.96
CA ASN A 645 -6.14 13.93 -3.98
C ASN A 645 -7.43 13.55 -4.73
N ALA A 646 -7.28 12.75 -5.78
CA ALA A 646 -8.37 12.40 -6.68
C ALA A 646 -9.47 11.54 -6.06
N VAL A 647 -9.20 10.88 -4.94
CA VAL A 647 -10.17 10.06 -4.21
C VAL A 647 -10.76 10.76 -2.99
N GLY A 648 -10.32 11.99 -2.69
CA GLY A 648 -10.86 12.80 -1.60
C GLY A 648 -10.70 12.19 -0.21
N LEU A 649 -9.68 11.35 -0.02
CA LEU A 649 -9.48 10.59 1.21
C LEU A 649 -8.11 10.90 1.80
N SER A 650 -8.03 11.12 3.11
CA SER A 650 -6.76 11.04 3.82
C SER A 650 -6.29 9.58 3.86
N PHE A 651 -5.09 9.33 3.35
CA PHE A 651 -4.48 8.00 3.40
C PHE A 651 -3.91 7.66 4.78
N VAL A 652 -4.04 8.57 5.75
CA VAL A 652 -3.50 8.43 7.10
C VAL A 652 -4.64 8.25 8.10
N THR A 653 -4.64 7.13 8.80
CA THR A 653 -5.70 6.76 9.75
C THR A 653 -5.79 7.76 10.91
N GLY A 654 -7.01 8.12 11.31
CA GLY A 654 -7.28 9.04 12.41
C GLY A 654 -7.04 10.53 12.12
N TYR A 655 -6.65 10.88 10.89
CA TYR A 655 -6.35 12.27 10.50
C TYR A 655 -7.13 12.67 9.24
N GLY A 656 -7.92 13.74 9.34
CA GLY A 656 -8.88 14.17 8.32
C GLY A 656 -10.31 13.73 8.66
N GLU A 657 -11.29 14.30 7.96
CA GLU A 657 -12.72 13.98 8.17
C GLU A 657 -13.13 12.70 7.43
N ARG A 658 -12.46 12.43 6.30
CA ARG A 658 -12.57 11.20 5.53
C ARG A 658 -11.18 10.59 5.43
N PHE A 659 -10.92 9.55 6.21
CA PHE A 659 -9.63 8.88 6.26
C PHE A 659 -9.76 7.38 6.04
N SER A 660 -8.66 6.70 5.72
CA SER A 660 -8.60 5.24 5.56
C SER A 660 -8.94 4.52 6.88
N HIS A 661 -9.90 3.59 6.86
CA HIS A 661 -10.39 2.87 8.04
C HIS A 661 -10.09 1.37 8.00
N ASN A 662 -9.82 0.80 6.83
CA ASN A 662 -9.79 -0.65 6.61
C ASN A 662 -8.46 -1.10 5.98
N GLN A 663 -7.34 -0.53 6.43
CA GLN A 663 -6.03 -0.90 5.91
C GLN A 663 -5.74 -2.40 6.07
N HIS A 664 -5.10 -3.03 5.08
CA HIS A 664 -4.75 -4.45 5.11
C HIS A 664 -3.75 -4.72 6.24
N HIS A 665 -4.23 -5.34 7.32
CA HIS A 665 -3.43 -5.68 8.48
C HIS A 665 -4.04 -6.85 9.27
N ARG A 666 -3.24 -7.86 9.64
CA ARG A 666 -3.71 -9.08 10.32
C ARG A 666 -4.39 -8.85 11.66
N PHE A 667 -3.82 -7.97 12.49
CA PHE A 667 -4.37 -7.65 13.80
C PHE A 667 -5.38 -6.49 13.80
N TRP A 668 -5.13 -5.40 13.06
CA TRP A 668 -6.04 -4.26 12.93
C TRP A 668 -7.21 -4.53 11.97
N ALA A 669 -8.01 -5.53 12.31
CA ALA A 669 -9.01 -6.11 11.43
C ALA A 669 -10.46 -5.95 11.95
N HIS A 670 -10.77 -4.78 12.54
CA HIS A 670 -12.11 -4.46 13.05
C HIS A 670 -13.23 -4.69 12.01
N SER A 671 -12.96 -4.40 10.72
CA SER A 671 -13.92 -4.62 9.62
C SER A 671 -14.32 -6.09 9.44
N LEU A 672 -13.45 -7.03 9.81
CA LEU A 672 -13.72 -8.47 9.77
C LEU A 672 -14.21 -9.01 11.12
N ASN A 673 -13.69 -8.45 12.22
CA ASN A 673 -14.03 -8.85 13.58
C ASN A 673 -14.11 -7.62 14.48
N PRO A 674 -15.32 -7.20 14.91
CA PRO A 674 -15.49 -6.04 15.78
C PRO A 674 -14.80 -6.11 17.15
N ALA A 675 -14.31 -7.28 17.56
CA ALA A 675 -13.52 -7.43 18.78
C ALA A 675 -12.03 -7.06 18.60
N LEU A 676 -11.58 -6.85 17.36
CA LEU A 676 -10.24 -6.40 17.02
C LEU A 676 -10.22 -4.90 16.73
N PRO A 677 -9.09 -4.21 16.90
CA PRO A 677 -9.01 -2.77 16.68
C PRO A 677 -9.05 -2.41 15.18
N SER A 678 -9.45 -1.18 14.88
CA SER A 678 -9.16 -0.53 13.58
C SER A 678 -7.66 -0.20 13.48
N PRO A 679 -7.12 0.11 12.29
CA PRO A 679 -5.74 0.56 12.15
C PRO A 679 -5.37 1.65 13.15
N TYR A 680 -4.14 1.58 13.69
CA TYR A 680 -3.68 2.55 14.69
C TYR A 680 -3.57 3.94 14.05
N PRO A 681 -4.02 5.04 14.72
CA PRO A 681 -3.89 6.38 14.18
C PRO A 681 -2.46 6.70 13.72
N GLY A 682 -2.33 7.45 12.62
CA GLY A 682 -1.03 7.80 12.04
C GLY A 682 -0.40 6.71 11.16
N SER A 683 -1.14 5.64 10.81
CA SER A 683 -0.68 4.63 9.83
C SER A 683 -1.00 5.07 8.39
N LEU A 684 0.00 4.98 7.51
CA LEU A 684 -0.09 5.40 6.10
C LEU A 684 -0.42 4.21 5.20
N ALA A 685 -1.51 4.34 4.43
CA ALA A 685 -1.85 3.38 3.38
C ALA A 685 -0.88 3.47 2.19
N GLY A 686 -0.66 2.35 1.50
CA GLY A 686 0.20 2.28 0.30
C GLY A 686 -0.19 3.26 -0.81
N GLY A 687 -1.49 3.52 -0.99
CA GLY A 687 -2.03 4.49 -1.94
C GLY A 687 -2.39 3.89 -3.29
N PRO A 688 -2.72 4.74 -4.28
CA PRO A 688 -3.16 4.26 -5.58
C PRO A 688 -2.14 3.34 -6.26
N ASN A 689 -2.62 2.28 -6.91
CA ASN A 689 -1.81 1.33 -7.66
C ASN A 689 -2.55 0.89 -8.93
N SER A 690 -2.08 1.38 -10.08
CA SER A 690 -2.61 1.07 -11.41
C SER A 690 -2.48 -0.41 -11.78
N GLY A 691 -1.57 -1.15 -11.13
CA GLY A 691 -1.33 -2.55 -11.45
C GLY A 691 -2.44 -3.51 -11.02
N LEU A 692 -3.37 -3.07 -10.16
CA LEU A 692 -4.47 -3.89 -9.61
C LEU A 692 -3.97 -5.28 -9.18
N GLN A 693 -2.98 -5.32 -8.28
CA GLN A 693 -2.20 -6.52 -7.99
C GLN A 693 -2.82 -7.41 -6.91
N ASP A 694 -4.08 -7.16 -6.56
CA ASP A 694 -4.86 -7.95 -5.63
C ASP A 694 -6.30 -8.18 -6.13
N PRO A 695 -6.97 -9.28 -5.71
CA PRO A 695 -8.32 -9.60 -6.15
C PRO A 695 -9.36 -8.51 -5.86
N VAL A 696 -9.23 -7.78 -4.74
CA VAL A 696 -10.17 -6.72 -4.38
C VAL A 696 -10.02 -5.53 -5.32
N ALA A 697 -8.80 -5.10 -5.61
CA ALA A 697 -8.49 -4.07 -6.58
C ALA A 697 -8.96 -4.47 -7.99
N GLN A 698 -8.68 -5.71 -8.41
CA GLN A 698 -9.11 -6.23 -9.72
C GLN A 698 -10.63 -6.26 -9.89
N ARG A 699 -11.39 -6.45 -8.81
CA ARG A 699 -12.86 -6.42 -8.87
C ARG A 699 -13.44 -5.02 -8.78
N ASN A 700 -12.82 -4.12 -8.04
CA ASN A 700 -13.44 -2.85 -7.70
C ASN A 700 -12.92 -1.66 -8.52
N LEU A 701 -11.72 -1.78 -9.11
CA LEU A 701 -10.99 -0.66 -9.70
C LEU A 701 -10.70 -0.84 -11.20
N GLN A 702 -11.41 -1.73 -11.90
CA GLN A 702 -11.20 -1.88 -13.35
C GLN A 702 -11.45 -0.57 -14.09
N GLY A 703 -10.48 -0.16 -14.92
CA GLY A 703 -10.59 1.08 -15.69
C GLY A 703 -10.49 2.37 -14.86
N CYS A 704 -10.01 2.29 -13.61
CA CYS A 704 -9.66 3.48 -12.84
C CYS A 704 -8.61 4.33 -13.57
N ALA A 705 -8.70 5.64 -13.41
CA ALA A 705 -7.57 6.51 -13.70
C ALA A 705 -6.47 6.27 -12.66
N PRO A 706 -5.17 6.38 -13.01
CA PRO A 706 -4.05 6.03 -12.11
C PRO A 706 -4.16 6.59 -10.68
N ALA A 707 -4.47 7.88 -10.53
CA ALA A 707 -4.61 8.53 -9.22
C ALA A 707 -5.88 8.13 -8.44
N LYS A 708 -6.79 7.37 -9.07
CA LYS A 708 -8.04 6.86 -8.51
C LYS A 708 -8.03 5.34 -8.30
N CYS A 709 -6.93 4.66 -8.61
CA CYS A 709 -6.78 3.22 -8.42
C CYS A 709 -6.51 2.85 -6.96
N TYR A 710 -7.42 3.22 -6.05
CA TYR A 710 -7.32 2.97 -4.62
C TYR A 710 -8.70 2.61 -4.05
N VAL A 711 -8.73 1.67 -3.11
CA VAL A 711 -9.96 1.30 -2.39
C VAL A 711 -9.65 1.03 -0.91
N ASP A 712 -10.42 1.63 0.00
CA ASP A 712 -10.25 1.45 1.45
C ASP A 712 -10.93 0.17 1.95
N GLU A 713 -10.36 -0.96 1.56
CA GLU A 713 -10.86 -2.30 1.88
C GLU A 713 -9.72 -3.20 2.38
N ILE A 714 -9.99 -3.98 3.42
CA ILE A 714 -8.95 -4.77 4.11
C ILE A 714 -8.38 -5.90 3.24
N GLY A 715 -9.13 -6.35 2.23
CA GLY A 715 -8.62 -7.32 1.26
C GLY A 715 -7.73 -6.71 0.17
N SER A 716 -7.67 -5.38 0.04
CA SER A 716 -6.86 -4.71 -0.99
C SER A 716 -5.44 -4.43 -0.53
N TYR A 717 -4.63 -5.49 -0.40
CA TYR A 717 -3.23 -5.37 0.02
C TYR A 717 -2.39 -4.53 -0.95
N SER A 718 -2.72 -4.48 -2.25
CA SER A 718 -1.91 -3.76 -3.24
C SER A 718 -2.16 -2.25 -3.28
N THR A 719 -3.23 -1.76 -2.64
CA THR A 719 -3.56 -0.32 -2.56
C THR A 719 -3.67 0.21 -1.12
N ASN A 720 -4.02 -0.64 -0.16
CA ASN A 720 -4.43 -0.23 1.19
C ASN A 720 -3.70 -0.97 2.32
N GLU A 721 -2.59 -1.64 2.07
CA GLU A 721 -1.72 -2.16 3.14
C GLU A 721 -1.05 -1.02 3.93
N VAL A 722 -0.35 -1.36 5.02
CA VAL A 722 0.59 -0.47 5.74
C VAL A 722 2.00 -1.03 5.67
N ALA A 723 3.04 -0.20 5.81
CA ALA A 723 4.42 -0.70 5.91
C ALA A 723 5.35 0.23 6.71
N VAL A 724 6.39 -0.35 7.32
CA VAL A 724 7.39 0.39 8.13
C VAL A 724 8.12 1.48 7.34
N ASN A 725 8.46 1.22 6.07
CA ASN A 725 9.12 2.21 5.22
C ASN A 725 8.18 3.38 4.87
N TRP A 726 6.89 3.11 4.64
CA TRP A 726 5.89 4.15 4.37
C TRP A 726 5.67 5.03 5.59
N ASN A 727 5.48 4.42 6.75
CA ASN A 727 5.29 5.15 8.01
C ASN A 727 6.55 5.93 8.44
N SER A 728 7.75 5.43 8.12
CA SER A 728 8.98 6.15 8.46
C SER A 728 9.16 7.43 7.63
N ALA A 729 8.73 7.41 6.36
CA ALA A 729 8.67 8.59 5.51
C ALA A 729 7.62 9.59 6.00
N LEU A 730 6.44 9.12 6.41
CA LEU A 730 5.40 9.96 7.04
C LEU A 730 5.88 10.60 8.34
N ALA A 731 6.50 9.82 9.23
CA ALA A 731 7.06 10.31 10.49
C ALA A 731 8.12 11.40 10.26
N TRP A 732 8.99 11.19 9.26
CA TRP A 732 10.00 12.18 8.87
C TRP A 732 9.36 13.48 8.38
N LEU A 733 8.38 13.38 7.47
CA LEU A 733 7.74 14.55 6.86
C LEU A 733 6.88 15.34 7.85
N THR A 734 6.18 14.65 8.74
CA THR A 734 5.36 15.29 9.78
C THR A 734 6.23 15.93 10.86
N ALA A 735 7.38 15.34 11.21
CA ALA A 735 8.39 16.00 12.04
C ALA A 735 8.98 17.25 11.37
N TYR A 736 9.24 17.20 10.06
CA TYR A 736 9.64 18.39 9.29
C TYR A 736 8.58 19.48 9.40
N ALA A 737 7.32 19.15 9.10
CA ALA A 737 6.21 20.10 9.07
C ALA A 737 5.92 20.72 10.44
N ASP A 738 5.96 19.94 11.51
CA ASP A 738 5.75 20.39 12.89
C ASP A 738 6.82 21.40 13.36
N GLN A 739 8.02 21.37 12.76
CA GLN A 739 9.08 22.36 12.98
C GLN A 739 8.97 23.61 12.12
N GLN A 740 8.12 23.61 11.08
CA GLN A 740 8.02 24.73 10.13
C GLN A 740 7.14 25.88 10.61
N SER A 741 6.51 25.74 11.76
CA SER A 741 5.44 26.62 12.22
C SER A 741 5.86 28.04 12.53
#